data_AF-A0A7W6FVB1-F1
#
_entry.id   AF-A0A7W6FVB1-F1
#
_cell.length_a   1.000
_cell.length_b   1.000
_cell.length_c   1.000
_cell.angle_alpha   90.00
_cell.angle_beta   90.00
_cell.angle_gamma   90.00
#
_symmetry.space_group_name_H-M   'P 1'
#
loop_
_entity.id
_entity.type
_entity.pdbx_description
1 polymer ?
#
loop_
_entity_poly.entity_id
_entity_poly.type
_entity_poly.pdbx_seq_one_letter_code
_entity_poly.pdbx_strand_id
1 'polypeptide(L)'
;MSETLDRPTTVPSDGPAPFARFAPPISEQTPLRAAITAAYRRPETECLPPLVEAARLPAELRDPVVRTARGLIEALRAKHKGTGVEGLVREYSLSSQEGVALMCLAEALLRIPDTATRDALIRDKIADGDWKSHVGSGRSLFVNAATWGLVVTGKLTTTVSDRTLSAALTRLIARAGEPVIRRGVDMAMRMMGEQFVTGETIEEALKRSKPLEARGFRYSYDMLGEAATTAADAQRYYRDYENAIHAIGKASAGRGVIEGPGISIKLSALHPRYARAQASRVMTELLPRVKALALIAKRYDIGLNIDAEEADRLELSLDLLEALALDPALKAWNGLGFVVQAYGKRCPFVIDWIIDLARRAERRIMVRLVKGAYWDAEIKRAQVDGLKGFPVYTRKVHTDVAYVACARKLLAARDVVFPQFATHNAQTLAAIYHLAGQDAAPDAYEFQCLHGMGEPLYDEVVGSEKLGRPARIYAPVGTHETLLAYLVRRLLENGANSSFVNRISDPKVSVDALIADPTELVAAEATVGAPHEAIAAPADLFAPERVNSRGLDLSDETVLARLSTELAASATQPVSAHPLLTNGVDGAGGAPRTVRNPADHRDAVGTVRELSPDAVATVLHAAARGQDWSALPTASRAACLERAADLMEERIGPLMGTIMREAGKTAANAVGEVREAVDFLRYYAAEARSGFGPSHPPLGPVVCISPWNFPLAIFTGQVAAALVAGNPVVAKPAEETPLIAYQAVRILHEAGVPAQALQFVPGDGRVGAALVAAPETAGVMFTGSTEVARLIGAELSTRVSAAGKPIPLIAETGGQNAMIVDSSALAEQVVADVIASAYDSAGQRCSALRVLCLQEDIADRTLAMLKGAMNELALGRTDRLAVDVGPVISEDARAGIEAHVERMRGLGLTVERLSLPEEAAHGTFVAPALIEIRDLAQLQREVFGPVLHVLRYRRDDLDALVDAINATGYGLTFGLHTRLDETVAHVTARVKAGNLYVNRNVIGAVVGVQPFGGRGLSGTGPKAGGPLYLGRLVARAPVPMREGMPHTDEALIDFARWLEERGHAADGAAARDMAERSGIGLVRELAGPVGETNLYGLHPRGRVLLVPETEAGLRRLLAAALATGNTVVVDGGVGLAALAGLPASVAARVSHASDWAKAGPFAGALIEGDAARVRDVNARIAALDGPLVLVQAATGEALRDDPEAICLSWLVEEVSTSVNTAAAGGNASLMTIG
;
A
#
# COMPACT_ATOMS: atom_id res chain seq x y z
N MET A 1 -53.17 -14.21 41.03
CA MET A 1 -52.37 -13.08 41.56
C MET A 1 -51.15 -12.97 40.67
N SER A 2 -51.01 -11.80 40.08
CA SER A 2 -50.06 -11.46 39.01
C SER A 2 -48.73 -11.03 39.63
N GLU A 3 -47.62 -11.62 39.20
CA GLU A 3 -46.29 -11.01 39.34
C GLU A 3 -45.68 -10.84 37.96
N THR A 4 -45.69 -9.58 37.55
CA THR A 4 -45.10 -8.98 36.35
C THR A 4 -43.57 -9.05 36.42
N LEU A 5 -42.96 -9.74 35.45
CA LEU A 5 -41.55 -9.59 35.10
C LEU A 5 -41.34 -8.20 34.47
N ASP A 6 -40.47 -7.41 35.09
CA ASP A 6 -39.95 -6.15 34.56
C ASP A 6 -39.33 -6.37 33.17
N ARG A 7 -39.94 -5.76 32.15
CA ARG A 7 -39.28 -5.54 30.87
C ARG A 7 -38.29 -4.39 31.04
N PRO A 8 -37.04 -4.49 30.57
CA PRO A 8 -36.14 -3.35 30.56
C PRO A 8 -36.73 -2.26 29.66
N THR A 9 -37.01 -1.11 30.27
CA THR A 9 -37.41 0.11 29.59
C THR A 9 -36.28 0.58 28.68
N THR A 10 -36.50 0.48 27.37
CA THR A 10 -35.69 1.16 26.35
C THR A 10 -35.80 2.67 26.58
N VAL A 11 -34.75 3.29 27.11
CA VAL A 11 -34.61 4.75 27.13
C VAL A 11 -34.59 5.22 25.67
N PRO A 12 -35.46 6.15 25.23
CA PRO A 12 -35.37 6.72 23.89
C PRO A 12 -34.01 7.40 23.73
N SER A 13 -33.22 7.01 22.73
CA SER A 13 -31.98 7.74 22.44
C SER A 13 -32.33 9.02 21.66
N ASP A 14 -32.06 10.19 22.24
CA ASP A 14 -32.19 11.50 21.57
C ASP A 14 -31.17 11.72 20.42
N GLY A 15 -30.46 10.66 19.98
CA GLY A 15 -29.42 10.71 18.95
C GLY A 15 -29.81 9.96 17.66
N PRO A 16 -29.11 10.20 16.53
CA PRO A 16 -29.38 9.51 15.28
C PRO A 16 -29.12 8.00 15.43
N ALA A 17 -30.04 7.16 14.94
CA ALA A 17 -29.89 5.71 14.95
C ALA A 17 -28.58 5.29 14.23
N PRO A 18 -27.75 4.40 14.84
CA PRO A 18 -26.50 3.96 14.23
C PRO A 18 -26.70 3.39 12.82
N PHE A 19 -25.84 3.78 11.88
CA PHE A 19 -25.80 3.31 10.49
C PHE A 19 -27.03 3.65 9.62
N ALA A 20 -28.01 4.40 10.15
CA ALA A 20 -29.21 4.78 9.37
C ALA A 20 -28.89 5.57 8.09
N ARG A 21 -27.71 6.19 8.02
CA ARG A 21 -27.19 6.91 6.85
C ARG A 21 -25.79 6.43 6.45
N PHE A 22 -25.51 5.14 6.60
CA PHE A 22 -24.17 4.59 6.34
C PHE A 22 -23.68 4.90 4.92
N ALA A 23 -24.38 4.43 3.90
CA ALA A 23 -24.01 4.66 2.50
C ALA A 23 -25.24 4.65 1.57
N PRO A 24 -26.19 5.58 1.72
CA PRO A 24 -27.35 5.62 0.83
C PRO A 24 -26.90 5.74 -0.64
N PRO A 25 -27.57 5.06 -1.58
CA PRO A 25 -27.26 5.19 -2.99
C PRO A 25 -27.62 6.60 -3.48
N ILE A 26 -26.92 7.10 -4.49
CA ILE A 26 -27.15 8.44 -5.07
C ILE A 26 -28.51 8.49 -5.78
N SER A 27 -28.83 7.43 -6.51
CA SER A 27 -30.10 7.24 -7.23
C SER A 27 -30.61 5.82 -7.08
N GLU A 28 -31.86 5.59 -7.48
CA GLU A 28 -32.43 4.24 -7.58
C GLU A 28 -31.57 3.36 -8.51
N GLN A 29 -31.27 2.14 -8.06
CA GLN A 29 -30.53 1.15 -8.85
C GLN A 29 -31.47 0.46 -9.85
N THR A 30 -31.66 1.10 -11.00
CA THR A 30 -32.46 0.54 -12.11
C THR A 30 -31.91 -0.83 -12.56
N PRO A 31 -32.69 -1.68 -13.26
CA PRO A 31 -32.20 -2.97 -13.73
C PRO A 31 -30.92 -2.89 -14.59
N LEU A 32 -30.75 -1.81 -15.37
CA LEU A 32 -29.54 -1.57 -16.16
C LEU A 32 -28.34 -1.17 -15.27
N ARG A 33 -28.54 -0.35 -14.24
CA ARG A 33 -27.49 -0.02 -13.24
C ARG A 33 -27.08 -1.27 -12.45
N ALA A 34 -28.05 -2.05 -11.99
CA ALA A 34 -27.79 -3.30 -11.28
C ALA A 34 -27.01 -4.31 -12.14
N ALA A 35 -27.27 -4.37 -13.46
CA ALA A 35 -26.51 -5.21 -14.38
C ALA A 35 -25.04 -4.77 -14.52
N ILE A 36 -24.76 -3.46 -14.46
CA ILE A 36 -23.40 -2.91 -14.43
C ILE A 36 -22.70 -3.36 -13.15
N THR A 37 -23.30 -3.12 -11.98
CA THR A 37 -22.71 -3.51 -10.69
C THR A 37 -22.49 -5.03 -10.61
N ALA A 38 -23.43 -5.85 -11.09
CA ALA A 38 -23.31 -7.31 -11.13
C ALA A 38 -22.20 -7.82 -12.08
N ALA A 39 -21.69 -6.99 -12.99
CA ALA A 39 -20.59 -7.33 -13.88
C ALA A 39 -19.22 -6.85 -13.36
N TYR A 40 -19.18 -6.12 -12.24
CA TYR A 40 -17.97 -5.44 -11.75
C TYR A 40 -16.75 -6.37 -11.69
N ARG A 41 -16.86 -7.48 -10.96
CA ARG A 41 -15.75 -8.44 -10.78
C ARG A 41 -16.15 -9.84 -11.23
N ARG A 42 -16.96 -9.94 -12.29
CA ARG A 42 -17.41 -11.22 -12.86
C ARG A 42 -16.20 -12.07 -13.31
N PRO A 43 -16.22 -13.40 -13.13
CA PRO A 43 -15.17 -14.26 -13.67
C PRO A 43 -14.97 -14.05 -15.17
N GLU A 44 -13.71 -14.08 -15.60
CA GLU A 44 -13.34 -13.79 -16.99
C GLU A 44 -13.91 -14.84 -17.96
N THR A 45 -13.96 -16.10 -17.52
CA THR A 45 -14.59 -17.23 -18.22
C THR A 45 -16.10 -17.07 -18.43
N GLU A 46 -16.78 -16.26 -17.63
CA GLU A 46 -18.20 -15.93 -17.82
C GLU A 46 -18.38 -14.69 -18.70
N CYS A 47 -17.38 -13.81 -18.75
CA CYS A 47 -17.42 -12.58 -19.53
C CYS A 47 -17.18 -12.84 -21.02
N LEU A 48 -16.21 -13.68 -21.35
CA LEU A 48 -15.70 -13.80 -22.72
C LEU A 48 -16.64 -14.53 -23.70
N PRO A 49 -17.32 -15.64 -23.35
CA PRO A 49 -18.19 -16.34 -24.30
C PRO A 49 -19.22 -15.46 -25.02
N PRO A 50 -20.04 -14.63 -24.33
CA PRO A 50 -20.99 -13.74 -25.01
C PRO A 50 -20.28 -12.63 -25.81
N LEU A 51 -19.09 -12.20 -25.40
CA LEU A 51 -18.31 -11.20 -26.13
C LEU A 51 -17.69 -11.77 -27.41
N VAL A 52 -17.22 -13.02 -27.38
CA VAL A 52 -16.73 -13.73 -28.57
C VAL A 52 -17.85 -13.89 -29.59
N GLU A 53 -19.05 -14.26 -29.15
CA GLU A 53 -20.22 -14.34 -30.03
C GLU A 53 -20.54 -12.97 -30.66
N ALA A 54 -20.60 -11.91 -29.84
CA ALA A 54 -20.90 -10.57 -30.31
C ALA A 54 -19.82 -9.99 -31.26
N ALA A 55 -18.53 -10.27 -30.98
CA ALA A 55 -17.39 -9.80 -31.77
C ALA A 55 -17.18 -10.58 -33.08
N ARG A 56 -17.76 -11.78 -33.21
CA ARG A 56 -17.55 -12.66 -34.36
C ARG A 56 -17.90 -11.95 -35.66
N LEU A 57 -16.91 -11.84 -36.54
CA LEU A 57 -17.06 -11.27 -37.86
C LEU A 57 -17.88 -12.22 -38.77
N PRO A 58 -18.88 -11.70 -39.51
CA PRO A 58 -19.50 -12.42 -40.61
C PRO A 58 -18.44 -12.95 -41.59
N ALA A 59 -18.68 -14.13 -42.17
CA ALA A 59 -17.68 -14.83 -42.98
C ALA A 59 -17.20 -13.97 -44.18
N GLU A 60 -18.13 -13.26 -44.79
CA GLU A 60 -17.91 -12.34 -45.91
C GLU A 60 -17.05 -11.12 -45.56
N LEU A 61 -16.94 -10.74 -44.28
CA LEU A 61 -16.15 -9.60 -43.82
C LEU A 61 -14.73 -9.98 -43.40
N ARG A 62 -14.42 -11.26 -43.19
CA ARG A 62 -13.11 -11.73 -42.72
C ARG A 62 -11.97 -11.31 -43.66
N ASP A 63 -12.06 -11.68 -44.93
CA ASP A 63 -11.02 -11.35 -45.92
C ASP A 63 -10.88 -9.85 -46.19
N PRO A 64 -11.99 -9.07 -46.34
CA PRO A 64 -11.91 -7.61 -46.40
C PRO A 64 -11.17 -6.98 -45.20
N VAL A 65 -11.47 -7.42 -43.98
CA VAL A 65 -10.80 -6.92 -42.77
C VAL A 65 -9.30 -7.22 -42.80
N VAL A 66 -8.92 -8.45 -43.14
CA VAL A 66 -7.51 -8.86 -43.26
C VAL A 66 -6.78 -8.02 -44.32
N ARG A 67 -7.39 -7.81 -45.49
CA ARG A 67 -6.80 -6.98 -46.56
C ARG A 67 -6.61 -5.53 -46.12
N THR A 68 -7.60 -4.92 -45.50
CA THR A 68 -7.51 -3.54 -45.00
C THR A 68 -6.46 -3.41 -43.91
N ALA A 69 -6.47 -4.29 -42.90
CA ALA A 69 -5.50 -4.27 -41.82
C ALA A 69 -4.06 -4.42 -42.34
N ARG A 70 -3.84 -5.36 -43.28
CA ARG A 70 -2.54 -5.56 -43.93
C ARG A 70 -2.08 -4.31 -44.67
N GLY A 71 -2.94 -3.73 -45.52
CA GLY A 71 -2.61 -2.52 -46.28
C GLY A 71 -2.23 -1.34 -45.38
N LEU A 72 -2.96 -1.14 -44.28
CA LEU A 72 -2.64 -0.12 -43.27
C LEU A 72 -1.26 -0.36 -42.62
N ILE A 73 -0.97 -1.60 -42.22
CA ILE A 73 0.30 -1.96 -41.57
C ILE A 73 1.48 -1.82 -42.53
N GLU A 74 1.33 -2.26 -43.78
CA GLU A 74 2.37 -2.13 -44.81
C GLU A 74 2.66 -0.66 -45.12
N ALA A 75 1.63 0.17 -45.24
CA ALA A 75 1.78 1.61 -45.42
C ALA A 75 2.49 2.27 -44.22
N LEU A 76 2.13 1.90 -42.99
CA LEU A 76 2.78 2.36 -41.77
C LEU A 76 4.27 2.00 -41.74
N ARG A 77 4.61 0.74 -42.05
CA ARG A 77 6.01 0.28 -42.11
C ARG A 77 6.81 0.96 -43.22
N ALA A 78 6.17 1.25 -44.36
CA ALA A 78 6.82 1.93 -45.49
C ALA A 78 7.08 3.43 -45.24
N LYS A 79 6.22 4.09 -44.46
CA LYS A 79 6.32 5.54 -44.16
C LYS A 79 7.26 5.88 -43.01
N HIS A 80 7.75 4.88 -42.26
CA HIS A 80 8.60 5.12 -41.11
C HIS A 80 9.93 5.76 -41.53
N LYS A 81 9.98 7.10 -41.52
CA LYS A 81 11.19 7.92 -41.63
C LYS A 81 11.49 8.48 -40.25
N GLY A 82 12.77 8.48 -39.91
CA GLY A 82 13.30 8.82 -38.59
C GLY A 82 12.69 10.01 -37.89
N THR A 83 12.46 9.87 -36.60
CA THR A 83 11.99 10.94 -35.71
C THR A 83 13.04 12.05 -35.59
N GLY A 84 12.66 13.25 -35.12
CA GLY A 84 13.62 14.32 -34.87
C GLY A 84 14.74 13.95 -33.87
N VAL A 85 14.54 12.92 -33.05
CA VAL A 85 15.55 12.43 -32.09
C VAL A 85 16.71 11.74 -32.83
N GLU A 86 16.48 11.17 -34.02
CA GLU A 86 17.57 10.72 -34.90
C GLU A 86 18.49 11.88 -35.35
N GLY A 87 17.95 13.11 -35.40
CA GLY A 87 18.71 14.33 -35.66
C GLY A 87 19.68 14.67 -34.52
N LEU A 88 19.22 14.57 -33.26
CA LEU A 88 20.05 14.75 -32.06
C LEU A 88 21.18 13.71 -31.99
N VAL A 89 20.86 12.45 -32.29
CA VAL A 89 21.83 11.34 -32.36
C VAL A 89 22.91 11.61 -33.42
N ARG A 90 22.52 12.16 -34.59
CA ARG A 90 23.47 12.52 -35.65
C ARG A 90 24.32 13.75 -35.30
N GLU A 91 23.72 14.81 -34.74
CA GLU A 91 24.41 16.06 -34.40
C GLU A 91 25.53 15.84 -33.38
N TYR A 92 25.28 15.00 -32.37
CA TYR A 92 26.24 14.70 -31.31
C TYR A 92 26.98 13.36 -31.51
N SER A 93 26.82 12.72 -32.68
CA SER A 93 27.39 11.40 -32.99
C SER A 93 27.17 10.38 -31.88
N LEU A 94 25.97 10.40 -31.29
CA LEU A 94 25.58 9.47 -30.23
C LEU A 94 25.38 8.09 -30.86
N SER A 95 25.78 7.04 -30.14
CA SER A 95 25.23 5.72 -30.46
C SER A 95 23.75 5.69 -30.10
N SER A 96 23.02 4.76 -30.73
CA SER A 96 21.62 4.48 -30.40
C SER A 96 21.37 4.29 -28.90
N GLN A 97 22.26 3.62 -28.19
CA GLN A 97 22.16 3.39 -26.74
C GLN A 97 22.48 4.65 -25.93
N GLU A 98 23.40 5.49 -26.42
CA GLU A 98 23.76 6.77 -25.79
C GLU A 98 22.60 7.78 -25.86
N GLY A 99 21.90 7.84 -27.01
CA GLY A 99 20.72 8.70 -27.15
C GLY A 99 19.56 8.30 -26.24
N VAL A 100 19.31 6.99 -26.08
CA VAL A 100 18.26 6.47 -25.18
C VAL A 100 18.54 6.80 -23.73
N ALA A 101 19.78 6.58 -23.30
CA ALA A 101 20.18 6.88 -21.94
C ALA A 101 20.14 8.39 -21.64
N LEU A 102 20.49 9.23 -22.62
CA LEU A 102 20.40 10.69 -22.51
C LEU A 102 18.96 11.19 -22.34
N MET A 103 17.98 10.60 -23.06
CA MET A 103 16.57 10.98 -22.94
C MET A 103 15.97 10.57 -21.60
N CYS A 104 16.28 9.36 -21.12
CA CYS A 104 15.91 8.91 -19.77
C CYS A 104 16.44 9.86 -18.68
N LEU A 105 17.70 10.30 -18.82
CA LEU A 105 18.32 11.24 -17.90
C LEU A 105 17.68 12.64 -17.98
N ALA A 106 17.39 13.14 -19.18
CA ALA A 106 16.76 14.43 -19.41
C ALA A 106 15.38 14.52 -18.74
N GLU A 107 14.57 13.47 -18.87
CA GLU A 107 13.26 13.37 -18.23
C GLU A 107 13.34 13.43 -16.70
N ALA A 108 14.34 12.75 -16.12
CA ALA A 108 14.52 12.69 -14.68
C ALA A 108 15.05 14.03 -14.12
N LEU A 109 15.99 14.69 -14.81
CA LEU A 109 16.54 15.99 -14.41
C LEU A 109 15.52 17.13 -14.44
N LEU A 110 14.55 17.06 -15.37
CA LEU A 110 13.49 18.05 -15.52
C LEU A 110 12.58 18.19 -14.29
N ARG A 111 12.48 17.14 -13.48
CA ARG A 111 11.55 17.08 -12.35
C ARG A 111 12.16 17.60 -11.05
N ILE A 112 13.46 17.88 -11.03
CA ILE A 112 14.22 18.22 -9.83
C ILE A 112 14.56 19.71 -9.87
N PRO A 113 14.02 20.54 -8.96
CA PRO A 113 14.17 21.98 -9.01
C PRO A 113 15.57 22.47 -8.58
N ASP A 114 16.24 21.77 -7.65
CA ASP A 114 17.51 22.21 -7.07
C ASP A 114 18.73 21.55 -7.73
N THR A 115 19.89 22.20 -7.60
CA THR A 115 21.12 21.74 -8.26
C THR A 115 21.76 20.55 -7.54
N ALA A 116 21.73 20.51 -6.21
CA ALA A 116 22.41 19.45 -5.45
C ALA A 116 21.78 18.07 -5.68
N THR A 117 20.45 17.99 -5.72
CA THR A 117 19.70 16.76 -6.02
C THR A 117 19.83 16.38 -7.50
N ARG A 118 19.88 17.35 -8.43
CA ARG A 118 20.21 17.06 -9.84
C ARG A 118 21.62 16.49 -9.97
N ASP A 119 22.58 17.07 -9.26
CA ASP A 119 23.97 16.60 -9.26
C ASP A 119 24.09 15.24 -8.58
N ALA A 120 23.28 14.95 -7.55
CA ALA A 120 23.18 13.62 -6.95
C ALA A 120 22.61 12.60 -7.94
N LEU A 121 21.52 12.93 -8.64
CA LEU A 121 20.98 12.09 -9.72
C LEU A 121 22.02 11.86 -10.82
N ILE A 122 22.78 12.88 -11.19
CA ILE A 122 23.91 12.75 -12.11
C ILE A 122 24.91 11.79 -11.48
N ARG A 123 25.51 12.07 -10.31
CA ARG A 123 26.52 11.22 -9.67
C ARG A 123 26.11 9.77 -9.49
N ASP A 124 24.95 9.51 -8.88
CA ASP A 124 24.32 8.19 -8.68
C ASP A 124 24.33 7.37 -9.97
N LYS A 125 24.21 8.03 -11.12
CA LYS A 125 23.99 7.39 -12.42
C LYS A 125 25.14 7.59 -13.41
N ILE A 126 26.12 8.45 -13.11
CA ILE A 126 27.10 8.98 -14.09
C ILE A 126 28.56 8.93 -13.62
N ALA A 127 28.88 9.10 -12.33
CA ALA A 127 30.24 9.53 -11.95
C ALA A 127 31.24 8.42 -11.57
N ASP A 128 30.85 7.33 -10.91
CA ASP A 128 31.81 6.33 -10.42
C ASP A 128 31.65 4.96 -11.10
N GLY A 129 32.65 4.57 -11.89
CA GLY A 129 32.68 3.43 -12.80
C GLY A 129 32.58 2.01 -12.19
N ASP A 130 32.04 1.83 -10.98
CA ASP A 130 31.76 0.52 -10.38
C ASP A 130 30.29 0.36 -9.92
N TRP A 131 29.38 0.51 -10.87
CA TRP A 131 27.93 0.34 -10.67
C TRP A 131 27.50 -1.13 -10.52
N LYS A 132 28.39 -2.13 -10.67
CA LYS A 132 28.04 -3.56 -10.55
C LYS A 132 27.66 -3.98 -9.12
N SER A 133 28.14 -3.27 -8.12
CA SER A 133 27.83 -3.48 -6.69
C SER A 133 26.47 -2.92 -6.27
N HIS A 134 25.84 -2.09 -7.09
CA HIS A 134 24.60 -1.36 -6.78
C HIS A 134 23.34 -1.89 -7.49
N VAL A 135 23.48 -2.95 -8.30
CA VAL A 135 22.35 -3.57 -9.03
C VAL A 135 21.88 -4.82 -8.29
N GLY A 136 21.12 -4.60 -7.21
CA GLY A 136 20.09 -5.55 -6.78
C GLY A 136 18.93 -5.50 -7.79
N SER A 137 18.49 -6.66 -8.27
CA SER A 137 17.48 -6.82 -9.31
C SER A 137 16.15 -6.14 -8.94
N GLY A 138 15.76 -5.05 -9.62
CA GLY A 138 14.36 -4.60 -9.55
C GLY A 138 14.02 -3.19 -10.06
N ARG A 139 14.94 -2.21 -10.04
CA ARG A 139 14.64 -0.83 -10.46
C ARG A 139 15.58 -0.33 -11.54
N SER A 140 15.00 -0.01 -12.70
CA SER A 140 15.71 0.44 -13.89
C SER A 140 15.35 1.90 -14.20
N LEU A 141 16.35 2.77 -14.36
CA LEU A 141 16.22 4.09 -15.03
C LEU A 141 15.63 3.99 -16.44
N PHE A 142 15.73 2.79 -16.99
CA PHE A 142 15.46 2.43 -18.35
C PHE A 142 14.13 1.66 -18.46
N VAL A 143 13.23 1.79 -17.47
CA VAL A 143 11.83 1.32 -17.56
C VAL A 143 11.20 1.79 -18.87
N ASN A 144 11.47 3.04 -19.24
CA ASN A 144 11.01 3.63 -20.50
C ASN A 144 12.06 3.57 -21.62
N ALA A 145 13.17 2.86 -21.47
CA ALA A 145 14.20 2.81 -22.49
C ALA A 145 13.82 1.96 -23.70
N ALA A 146 12.85 1.07 -23.59
CA ALA A 146 12.22 0.48 -24.77
C ALA A 146 11.50 1.58 -25.57
N THR A 147 10.79 2.48 -24.88
CA THR A 147 10.08 3.61 -25.48
C THR A 147 11.04 4.66 -26.06
N TRP A 148 12.07 5.05 -25.31
CA TRP A 148 13.11 5.95 -25.81
C TRP A 148 13.97 5.26 -26.87
N GLY A 149 14.19 3.95 -26.80
CA GLY A 149 14.84 3.13 -27.83
C GLY A 149 14.11 3.16 -29.17
N LEU A 150 12.79 3.07 -29.11
CA LEU A 150 11.93 3.25 -30.27
C LEU A 150 12.04 4.68 -30.82
N VAL A 151 11.97 5.69 -29.96
CA VAL A 151 12.04 7.11 -30.35
C VAL A 151 13.41 7.47 -30.95
N VAL A 152 14.51 6.97 -30.39
CA VAL A 152 15.89 7.36 -30.74
C VAL A 152 16.43 6.60 -31.95
N THR A 153 16.00 5.36 -32.17
CA THR A 153 16.69 4.43 -33.09
C THR A 153 15.81 3.93 -34.24
N GLY A 154 14.50 4.19 -34.20
CA GLY A 154 13.53 3.67 -35.17
C GLY A 154 13.46 2.13 -35.22
N LYS A 155 14.12 1.44 -34.28
CA LYS A 155 14.24 -0.02 -34.22
C LYS A 155 14.01 -0.53 -32.81
N LEU A 156 13.38 -1.69 -32.73
CA LEU A 156 13.10 -2.35 -31.47
C LEU A 156 14.30 -3.18 -31.00
N THR A 157 14.97 -2.74 -29.94
CA THR A 157 15.96 -3.56 -29.23
C THR A 157 15.23 -4.43 -28.20
N THR A 158 15.12 -5.72 -28.51
CA THR A 158 14.30 -6.71 -27.78
C THR A 158 14.82 -7.06 -26.37
N THR A 159 16.00 -6.56 -25.99
CA THR A 159 16.54 -6.61 -24.64
C THR A 159 17.46 -5.41 -24.46
N VAL A 160 16.95 -4.31 -23.92
CA VAL A 160 17.85 -3.22 -23.51
C VAL A 160 18.30 -3.52 -22.09
N SER A 161 19.44 -4.19 -21.97
CA SER A 161 20.02 -4.47 -20.67
C SER A 161 20.46 -3.15 -20.04
N ASP A 162 19.98 -2.87 -18.82
CA ASP A 162 20.34 -1.69 -18.03
C ASP A 162 21.86 -1.49 -17.93
N ARG A 163 22.59 -2.61 -17.89
CA ARG A 163 24.06 -2.65 -17.91
C ARG A 163 24.65 -1.99 -19.16
N THR A 164 23.97 -2.14 -20.29
CA THR A 164 24.41 -1.70 -21.62
C THR A 164 24.14 -0.21 -21.85
N LEU A 165 22.97 0.28 -21.42
CA LEU A 165 22.62 1.70 -21.45
C LEU A 165 23.43 2.51 -20.45
N SER A 166 23.63 1.98 -19.25
CA SER A 166 24.53 2.57 -18.27
C SER A 166 25.95 2.69 -18.82
N ALA A 167 26.52 1.62 -19.39
CA ALA A 167 27.83 1.68 -20.05
C ALA A 167 27.87 2.61 -21.29
N ALA A 168 26.76 2.78 -22.00
CA ALA A 168 26.65 3.74 -23.08
C ALA A 168 26.67 5.19 -22.54
N LEU A 169 25.89 5.48 -21.51
CA LEU A 169 25.87 6.76 -20.81
C LEU A 169 27.28 7.09 -20.29
N THR A 170 27.94 6.18 -19.56
CA THR A 170 29.31 6.36 -19.06
C THR A 170 30.31 6.68 -20.19
N ARG A 171 30.22 6.01 -21.34
CA ARG A 171 31.06 6.31 -22.52
C ARG A 171 30.77 7.67 -23.13
N LEU A 172 29.49 8.05 -23.23
CA LEU A 172 29.10 9.38 -23.70
C LEU A 172 29.66 10.47 -22.79
N ILE A 173 29.54 10.29 -21.47
CA ILE A 173 30.06 11.22 -20.46
C ILE A 173 31.57 11.35 -20.56
N ALA A 174 32.29 10.23 -20.59
CA ALA A 174 33.75 10.21 -20.71
C ALA A 174 34.24 10.85 -22.02
N ARG A 175 33.44 10.75 -23.10
CA ARG A 175 33.78 11.30 -24.42
C ARG A 175 33.44 12.78 -24.59
N ALA A 176 32.32 13.23 -24.04
CA ALA A 176 31.71 14.53 -24.39
C ALA A 176 31.71 15.55 -23.24
N GLY A 177 31.89 15.12 -21.99
CA GLY A 177 31.88 15.97 -20.81
C GLY A 177 30.49 16.50 -20.42
N GLU A 178 30.37 16.98 -19.17
CA GLU A 178 29.14 17.52 -18.58
C GLU A 178 28.43 18.62 -19.41
N PRO A 179 29.14 19.57 -20.07
CA PRO A 179 28.48 20.64 -20.84
C PRO A 179 27.74 20.17 -22.10
N VAL A 180 28.10 19.02 -22.67
CA VAL A 180 27.42 18.45 -23.85
C VAL A 180 26.15 17.72 -23.43
N ILE A 181 26.17 17.03 -22.29
CA ILE A 181 24.99 16.37 -21.72
C ILE A 181 23.94 17.41 -21.38
N ARG A 182 24.33 18.52 -20.74
CA ARG A 182 23.42 19.62 -20.42
C ARG A 182 22.73 20.19 -21.68
N ARG A 183 23.48 20.43 -22.76
CA ARG A 183 22.90 20.87 -24.05
C ARG A 183 22.02 19.80 -24.70
N GLY A 184 22.38 18.52 -24.59
CA GLY A 184 21.57 17.41 -25.09
C GLY A 184 20.24 17.27 -24.34
N VAL A 185 20.26 17.48 -23.01
CA VAL A 185 19.06 17.56 -22.16
C VAL A 185 18.20 18.76 -22.54
N ASP A 186 18.77 19.95 -22.71
CA ASP A 186 18.02 21.16 -23.13
C ASP A 186 17.36 20.98 -24.51
N MET A 187 18.02 20.27 -25.43
CA MET A 187 17.45 19.95 -26.74
C MET A 187 16.32 18.91 -26.62
N ALA A 188 16.54 17.85 -25.83
CA ALA A 188 15.52 16.85 -25.52
C ALA A 188 14.26 17.49 -24.92
N MET A 189 14.41 18.48 -24.04
CA MET A 189 13.32 19.26 -23.46
C MET A 189 12.46 19.94 -24.52
N ARG A 190 13.10 20.66 -25.47
CA ARG A 190 12.37 21.32 -26.57
C ARG A 190 11.61 20.35 -27.44
N MET A 191 12.20 19.19 -27.72
CA MET A 191 11.58 18.16 -28.55
C MET A 191 10.39 17.50 -27.85
N MET A 192 10.49 17.24 -26.54
CA MET A 192 9.39 16.69 -25.76
C MET A 192 8.19 17.64 -25.70
N GLY A 193 8.44 18.95 -25.60
CA GLY A 193 7.41 20.00 -25.61
C GLY A 193 6.68 20.19 -26.94
N GLU A 194 7.22 19.70 -28.06
CA GLU A 194 6.57 19.79 -29.38
C GLU A 194 5.93 18.47 -29.84
N GLN A 195 6.41 17.32 -29.32
CA GLN A 195 5.95 16.00 -29.75
C GLN A 195 4.85 15.41 -28.87
N PHE A 196 4.86 15.68 -27.55
CA PHE A 196 3.90 15.09 -26.60
C PHE A 196 2.76 16.02 -26.20
N VAL A 197 2.91 17.32 -26.44
CA VAL A 197 1.81 18.29 -26.37
C VAL A 197 1.66 18.98 -27.71
N THR A 198 0.42 19.23 -28.11
CA THR A 198 0.14 19.98 -29.33
C THR A 198 0.58 21.44 -29.18
N GLY A 199 0.54 22.00 -27.97
CA GLY A 199 1.11 23.29 -27.61
C GLY A 199 1.15 23.49 -26.10
N GLU A 200 1.92 24.46 -25.62
CA GLU A 200 1.99 24.79 -24.19
C GLU A 200 0.70 25.47 -23.71
N THR A 201 0.03 26.17 -24.63
CA THR A 201 -1.24 26.89 -24.40
C THR A 201 -2.30 26.45 -25.40
N ILE A 202 -3.57 26.68 -25.08
CA ILE A 202 -4.68 26.31 -25.97
C ILE A 202 -4.66 27.11 -27.27
N GLU A 203 -4.23 28.37 -27.24
CA GLU A 203 -4.08 29.22 -28.42
C GLU A 203 -3.03 28.66 -29.39
N GLU A 204 -1.90 28.20 -28.85
CA GLU A 204 -0.85 27.58 -29.65
C GLU A 204 -1.32 26.25 -30.25
N ALA A 205 -1.96 25.40 -29.43
CA ALA A 205 -2.49 24.13 -29.90
C ALA A 205 -3.50 24.33 -31.03
N LEU A 206 -4.44 25.28 -30.88
CA LEU A 206 -5.44 25.64 -31.91
C LEU A 206 -4.80 26.09 -33.22
N LYS A 207 -3.69 26.85 -33.16
CA LYS A 207 -2.95 27.28 -34.35
C LYS A 207 -2.30 26.10 -35.05
N ARG A 208 -1.68 25.19 -34.30
CA ARG A 208 -0.99 24.00 -34.82
C ARG A 208 -1.96 22.93 -35.35
N SER A 209 -3.22 22.95 -34.93
CA SER A 209 -4.25 22.04 -35.41
C SER A 209 -4.72 22.28 -36.86
N LYS A 210 -4.61 23.52 -37.36
CA LYS A 210 -5.20 23.94 -38.65
C LYS A 210 -4.79 23.10 -39.88
N PRO A 211 -3.52 22.71 -40.05
CA PRO A 211 -3.11 21.92 -41.23
C PRO A 211 -3.79 20.55 -41.31
N LEU A 212 -3.97 19.85 -40.19
CA LEU A 212 -4.66 18.56 -40.18
C LEU A 212 -6.18 18.73 -40.24
N GLU A 213 -6.74 19.79 -39.65
CA GLU A 213 -8.16 20.14 -39.84
C GLU A 213 -8.51 20.31 -41.32
N ALA A 214 -7.66 20.98 -42.09
CA ALA A 214 -7.85 21.17 -43.54
C ALA A 214 -7.83 19.85 -44.34
N ARG A 215 -7.26 18.78 -43.78
CA ARG A 215 -7.22 17.44 -44.37
C ARG A 215 -8.39 16.54 -43.93
N GLY A 216 -9.28 17.03 -43.06
CA GLY A 216 -10.43 16.28 -42.54
C GLY A 216 -10.22 15.66 -41.15
N PHE A 217 -9.11 15.93 -40.47
CA PHE A 217 -8.97 15.60 -39.05
C PHE A 217 -9.77 16.57 -38.19
N ARG A 218 -10.09 16.13 -36.97
CA ARG A 218 -10.77 16.93 -35.95
C ARG A 218 -9.94 16.90 -34.67
N TYR A 219 -10.29 17.72 -33.67
CA TYR A 219 -9.55 17.76 -32.41
C TYR A 219 -10.46 17.62 -31.18
N SER A 220 -9.91 17.01 -30.12
CA SER A 220 -10.40 17.05 -28.74
C SER A 220 -9.21 17.45 -27.87
N TYR A 221 -9.25 18.62 -27.25
CA TYR A 221 -8.11 19.09 -26.45
C TYR A 221 -8.16 18.51 -25.03
N ASP A 222 -7.03 18.01 -24.55
CA ASP A 222 -6.83 17.51 -23.19
C ASP A 222 -5.93 18.48 -22.43
N MET A 223 -6.47 19.13 -21.40
CA MET A 223 -5.74 20.16 -20.66
C MET A 223 -4.80 19.59 -19.59
N LEU A 224 -4.57 18.26 -19.59
CA LEU A 224 -3.67 17.52 -18.69
C LEU A 224 -3.98 17.62 -17.19
N GLY A 225 -5.00 18.38 -16.78
CA GLY A 225 -5.43 18.48 -15.39
C GLY A 225 -6.09 17.19 -14.92
N GLU A 226 -5.58 16.62 -13.82
CA GLU A 226 -6.12 15.44 -13.13
C GLU A 226 -5.82 15.51 -11.63
N ALA A 227 -6.49 14.64 -10.86
CA ALA A 227 -6.20 14.37 -9.45
C ALA A 227 -5.98 15.63 -8.60
N ALA A 228 -6.96 16.53 -8.58
CA ALA A 228 -6.92 17.70 -7.70
C ALA A 228 -6.68 17.23 -6.27
N THR A 229 -5.67 17.80 -5.60
CA THR A 229 -5.35 17.44 -4.21
C THR A 229 -6.01 18.41 -3.23
N THR A 230 -6.26 19.64 -3.68
CA THR A 230 -6.86 20.71 -2.88
C THR A 230 -8.06 21.35 -3.59
N ALA A 231 -8.92 22.06 -2.84
CA ALA A 231 -9.95 22.92 -3.45
C ALA A 231 -9.37 23.96 -4.41
N ALA A 232 -8.16 24.49 -4.13
CA ALA A 232 -7.48 25.45 -4.97
C ALA A 232 -7.04 24.84 -6.31
N ASP A 233 -6.55 23.61 -6.32
CA ASP A 233 -6.25 22.88 -7.56
C ASP A 233 -7.52 22.67 -8.38
N ALA A 234 -8.60 22.22 -7.74
CA ALA A 234 -9.87 22.02 -8.43
C ALA A 234 -10.42 23.33 -9.04
N GLN A 235 -10.24 24.45 -8.34
CA GLN A 235 -10.63 25.77 -8.83
C GLN A 235 -9.73 26.25 -9.98
N ARG A 236 -8.41 25.97 -9.92
CA ARG A 236 -7.46 26.26 -11.01
C ARG A 236 -7.86 25.49 -12.27
N TYR A 237 -7.97 24.17 -12.18
CA TYR A 237 -8.35 23.32 -13.31
C TYR A 237 -9.71 23.69 -13.89
N TYR A 238 -10.69 24.03 -13.05
CA TYR A 238 -11.98 24.54 -13.53
C TYR A 238 -11.82 25.78 -14.44
N ARG A 239 -10.98 26.75 -14.04
CA ARG A 239 -10.72 27.95 -14.84
C ARG A 239 -9.94 27.63 -16.11
N ASP A 240 -8.99 26.71 -16.04
CA ASP A 240 -8.24 26.26 -17.23
C ASP A 240 -9.18 25.64 -18.27
N TYR A 241 -10.11 24.77 -17.83
CA TYR A 241 -11.14 24.21 -18.71
C TYR A 241 -12.09 25.29 -19.25
N GLU A 242 -12.55 26.23 -18.41
CA GLU A 242 -13.42 27.33 -18.84
C GLU A 242 -12.75 28.19 -19.93
N ASN A 243 -11.50 28.58 -19.71
CA ASN A 243 -10.70 29.36 -20.67
C ASN A 243 -10.51 28.60 -21.98
N ALA A 244 -10.15 27.31 -21.90
CA ALA A 244 -9.98 26.45 -23.06
C ALA A 244 -11.28 26.31 -23.85
N ILE A 245 -12.43 26.09 -23.20
CA ILE A 245 -13.74 25.99 -23.86
C ILE A 245 -14.06 27.28 -24.63
N HIS A 246 -13.78 28.45 -24.05
CA HIS A 246 -13.96 29.73 -24.75
C HIS A 246 -13.06 29.87 -25.98
N ALA A 247 -11.78 29.49 -25.88
CA ALA A 247 -10.85 29.55 -27.01
C ALA A 247 -11.24 28.58 -28.14
N ILE A 248 -11.54 27.32 -27.77
CA ILE A 248 -11.98 26.26 -28.68
C ILE A 248 -13.30 26.65 -29.35
N GLY A 249 -14.26 27.16 -28.58
CA GLY A 249 -15.56 27.59 -29.09
C GLY A 249 -15.47 28.72 -30.12
N LYS A 250 -14.63 29.73 -29.87
CA LYS A 250 -14.35 30.79 -30.85
C LYS A 250 -13.70 30.23 -32.12
N ALA A 251 -12.73 29.32 -31.97
CA ALA A 251 -12.05 28.68 -33.09
C ALA A 251 -12.92 27.66 -33.84
N SER A 252 -13.95 27.10 -33.20
CA SER A 252 -14.95 26.23 -33.81
C SER A 252 -15.76 26.99 -34.86
N ALA A 253 -16.11 28.26 -34.58
CA ALA A 253 -16.82 29.14 -35.50
C ALA A 253 -18.13 28.54 -36.06
N GLY A 254 -18.87 27.80 -35.21
CA GLY A 254 -20.15 27.20 -35.58
C GLY A 254 -20.06 25.92 -36.41
N ARG A 255 -18.88 25.27 -36.48
CA ARG A 255 -18.72 23.95 -37.13
C ARG A 255 -19.45 22.80 -36.42
N GLY A 256 -20.00 23.05 -35.23
CA GLY A 256 -20.79 22.11 -34.46
C GLY A 256 -19.96 21.02 -33.78
N VAL A 257 -20.65 20.10 -33.09
CA VAL A 257 -20.01 19.08 -32.22
C VAL A 257 -19.30 17.97 -32.98
N ILE A 258 -19.64 17.77 -34.26
CA ILE A 258 -19.05 16.74 -35.11
C ILE A 258 -17.84 17.29 -35.88
N GLU A 259 -18.01 18.29 -36.76
CA GLU A 259 -16.90 18.83 -37.56
C GLU A 259 -15.98 19.78 -36.79
N GLY A 260 -16.51 20.45 -35.76
CA GLY A 260 -15.74 21.34 -34.91
C GLY A 260 -14.84 20.60 -33.90
N PRO A 261 -13.89 21.31 -33.28
CA PRO A 261 -13.12 20.80 -32.16
C PRO A 261 -13.97 20.67 -30.89
N GLY A 262 -13.52 19.82 -29.97
CA GLY A 262 -14.09 19.68 -28.63
C GLY A 262 -13.02 19.73 -27.54
N ILE A 263 -13.44 19.48 -26.30
CA ILE A 263 -12.56 19.37 -25.14
C ILE A 263 -12.82 18.05 -24.40
N SER A 264 -11.78 17.52 -23.75
CA SER A 264 -11.86 16.43 -22.79
C SER A 264 -11.57 16.95 -21.38
N ILE A 265 -12.38 16.52 -20.41
CA ILE A 265 -12.21 16.86 -18.98
C ILE A 265 -12.10 15.59 -18.16
N LYS A 266 -11.34 15.64 -17.06
CA LYS A 266 -11.30 14.58 -16.03
C LYS A 266 -12.04 15.05 -14.78
N LEU A 267 -12.87 14.20 -14.20
CA LEU A 267 -13.71 14.58 -13.04
C LEU A 267 -12.85 14.76 -11.79
N SER A 268 -11.78 13.96 -11.63
CA SER A 268 -10.81 14.12 -10.55
C SER A 268 -10.11 15.48 -10.53
N ALA A 269 -10.02 16.18 -11.67
CA ALA A 269 -9.47 17.54 -11.73
C ALA A 269 -10.43 18.58 -11.15
N LEU A 270 -11.72 18.29 -11.05
CA LEU A 270 -12.75 19.27 -10.69
C LEU A 270 -13.22 19.16 -9.24
N HIS A 271 -12.70 18.18 -8.49
CA HIS A 271 -13.00 18.03 -7.08
C HIS A 271 -11.91 17.22 -6.35
N PRO A 272 -11.40 17.69 -5.21
CA PRO A 272 -10.30 17.02 -4.52
C PRO A 272 -10.69 15.67 -3.91
N ARG A 273 -12.00 15.47 -3.67
CA ARG A 273 -12.55 14.23 -3.09
C ARG A 273 -13.51 13.52 -4.04
N TYR A 274 -13.10 13.30 -5.29
CA TYR A 274 -13.89 12.56 -6.27
C TYR A 274 -13.81 11.04 -6.00
N ALA A 275 -14.70 10.56 -5.12
CA ALA A 275 -14.78 9.15 -4.70
C ALA A 275 -16.20 8.79 -4.22
N ARG A 276 -16.59 7.50 -4.30
CA ARG A 276 -17.91 7.02 -3.86
C ARG A 276 -18.23 7.32 -2.39
N ALA A 277 -17.22 7.28 -1.52
CA ALA A 277 -17.39 7.66 -0.11
C ALA A 277 -17.87 9.11 0.06
N GLN A 278 -17.50 10.00 -0.86
CA GLN A 278 -17.82 11.43 -0.85
C GLN A 278 -18.90 11.78 -1.87
N ALA A 279 -19.74 10.81 -2.24
CA ALA A 279 -20.80 10.94 -3.25
C ALA A 279 -21.69 12.18 -3.06
N SER A 280 -22.10 12.49 -1.83
CA SER A 280 -22.91 13.69 -1.56
C SER A 280 -22.18 14.96 -1.99
N ARG A 281 -20.92 15.13 -1.59
CA ARG A 281 -20.09 16.29 -1.95
C ARG A 281 -19.89 16.36 -3.46
N VAL A 282 -19.62 15.22 -4.10
CA VAL A 282 -19.48 15.15 -5.56
C VAL A 282 -20.75 15.67 -6.27
N MET A 283 -21.94 15.22 -5.85
CA MET A 283 -23.19 15.66 -6.47
C MET A 283 -23.53 17.13 -6.16
N THR A 284 -23.10 17.67 -5.01
CA THR A 284 -23.41 19.06 -4.63
C THR A 284 -22.35 20.08 -5.05
N GLU A 285 -21.10 19.66 -5.25
CA GLU A 285 -19.95 20.55 -5.51
C GLU A 285 -19.35 20.33 -6.91
N LEU A 286 -19.13 19.07 -7.32
CA LEU A 286 -18.51 18.72 -8.61
C LEU A 286 -19.53 18.87 -9.77
N LEU A 287 -20.72 18.28 -9.64
CA LEU A 287 -21.74 18.30 -10.68
C LEU A 287 -22.08 19.74 -11.16
N PRO A 288 -22.28 20.74 -10.28
CA PRO A 288 -22.49 22.12 -10.72
C PRO A 288 -21.34 22.71 -11.54
N ARG A 289 -20.08 22.36 -11.23
CA ARG A 289 -18.91 22.79 -12.02
C ARG A 289 -18.96 22.20 -13.43
N VAL A 290 -19.22 20.90 -13.56
CA VAL A 290 -19.32 20.24 -14.87
C VAL A 290 -20.51 20.78 -15.66
N LYS A 291 -21.66 20.98 -15.02
CA LYS A 291 -22.83 21.62 -15.63
C LYS A 291 -22.48 23.01 -16.17
N ALA A 292 -21.75 23.82 -15.42
CA ALA A 292 -21.32 25.14 -15.87
C ALA A 292 -20.46 25.04 -17.14
N LEU A 293 -19.44 24.17 -17.15
CA LEU A 293 -18.60 23.95 -18.33
C LEU A 293 -19.43 23.45 -19.54
N ALA A 294 -20.37 22.52 -19.31
CA ALA A 294 -21.27 22.00 -20.34
C ALA A 294 -22.19 23.09 -20.92
N LEU A 295 -22.67 24.03 -20.11
CA LEU A 295 -23.45 25.18 -20.60
C LEU A 295 -22.62 26.10 -21.48
N ILE A 296 -21.33 26.30 -21.18
CA ILE A 296 -20.42 27.07 -22.03
C ILE A 296 -20.19 26.32 -23.35
N ALA A 297 -19.90 25.02 -23.30
CA ALA A 297 -19.71 24.18 -24.49
C ALA A 297 -20.96 24.16 -25.39
N LYS A 298 -22.16 24.08 -24.79
CA LYS A 298 -23.45 24.22 -25.48
C LYS A 298 -23.58 25.55 -26.21
N ARG A 299 -23.19 26.68 -25.59
CA ARG A 299 -23.30 28.00 -26.24
C ARG A 299 -22.45 28.11 -27.51
N TYR A 300 -21.32 27.40 -27.56
CA TYR A 300 -20.46 27.35 -28.75
C TYR A 300 -20.75 26.17 -29.67
N ASP A 301 -21.69 25.30 -29.30
CA ASP A 301 -21.99 24.03 -29.94
C ASP A 301 -20.74 23.18 -30.20
N ILE A 302 -19.91 23.00 -29.17
CA ILE A 302 -18.73 22.11 -29.22
C ILE A 302 -18.92 20.87 -28.35
N GLY A 303 -18.13 19.83 -28.62
CA GLY A 303 -18.11 18.62 -27.80
C GLY A 303 -17.40 18.86 -26.45
N LEU A 304 -17.97 18.34 -25.37
CA LEU A 304 -17.35 18.22 -24.05
C LEU A 304 -17.42 16.76 -23.62
N ASN A 305 -16.26 16.11 -23.59
CA ASN A 305 -16.12 14.70 -23.28
C ASN A 305 -15.63 14.50 -21.85
N ILE A 306 -16.33 13.66 -21.08
CA ILE A 306 -15.90 13.23 -19.74
C ILE A 306 -15.02 11.99 -19.92
N ASP A 307 -13.73 12.13 -19.58
CA ASP A 307 -12.76 11.03 -19.63
C ASP A 307 -13.02 10.02 -18.50
N ALA A 308 -12.76 8.74 -18.78
CA ALA A 308 -12.90 7.65 -17.82
C ALA A 308 -11.55 7.38 -17.12
N GLU A 309 -11.61 7.25 -15.80
CA GLU A 309 -10.45 7.13 -14.91
C GLU A 309 -10.39 5.71 -14.32
N GLU A 310 -10.16 5.56 -13.01
CA GLU A 310 -10.12 4.27 -12.30
C GLU A 310 -11.50 3.58 -12.22
N ALA A 311 -11.49 2.26 -12.03
CA ALA A 311 -12.69 1.43 -12.02
C ALA A 311 -13.67 1.79 -10.88
N ASP A 312 -13.17 2.22 -9.72
CA ASP A 312 -13.99 2.59 -8.56
C ASP A 312 -14.75 3.92 -8.74
N ARG A 313 -14.44 4.67 -9.79
CA ARG A 313 -15.10 5.93 -10.18
C ARG A 313 -16.14 5.78 -11.27
N LEU A 314 -16.16 4.64 -11.97
CA LEU A 314 -17.04 4.43 -13.13
C LEU A 314 -18.51 4.64 -12.79
N GLU A 315 -19.07 3.92 -11.82
CA GLU A 315 -20.51 4.02 -11.50
C GLU A 315 -20.90 5.39 -10.96
N LEU A 316 -20.03 6.01 -10.14
CA LEU A 316 -20.22 7.38 -9.67
C LEU A 316 -20.28 8.38 -10.84
N SER A 317 -19.42 8.23 -11.85
CA SER A 317 -19.46 9.10 -13.03
C SER A 317 -20.75 8.98 -13.85
N LEU A 318 -21.42 7.82 -13.80
CA LEU A 318 -22.72 7.60 -14.46
C LEU A 318 -23.82 8.44 -13.79
N ASP A 319 -23.78 8.61 -12.46
CA ASP A 319 -24.73 9.49 -11.76
C ASP A 319 -24.60 10.95 -12.21
N LEU A 320 -23.37 11.42 -12.47
CA LEU A 320 -23.14 12.75 -13.03
C LEU A 320 -23.62 12.83 -14.48
N LEU A 321 -23.36 11.79 -15.29
CA LEU A 321 -23.80 11.75 -16.69
C LEU A 321 -25.33 11.79 -16.80
N GLU A 322 -26.04 11.01 -15.98
CA GLU A 322 -27.51 11.00 -15.97
C GLU A 322 -28.07 12.35 -15.56
N ALA A 323 -27.54 12.96 -14.49
CA ALA A 323 -27.95 14.29 -14.07
C ALA A 323 -27.76 15.36 -15.17
N LEU A 324 -26.63 15.33 -15.87
CA LEU A 324 -26.34 16.24 -16.98
C LEU A 324 -27.23 15.96 -18.20
N ALA A 325 -27.41 14.69 -18.57
CA ALA A 325 -28.21 14.25 -19.70
C ALA A 325 -29.70 14.59 -19.53
N LEU A 326 -30.22 14.60 -18.31
CA LEU A 326 -31.61 14.96 -18.03
C LEU A 326 -31.81 16.44 -17.71
N ASP A 327 -30.73 17.23 -17.55
CA ASP A 327 -30.84 18.65 -17.19
C ASP A 327 -31.50 19.48 -18.31
N PRO A 328 -32.65 20.15 -18.07
CA PRO A 328 -33.35 20.92 -19.10
C PRO A 328 -32.51 22.04 -19.72
N ALA A 329 -31.56 22.61 -18.97
CA ALA A 329 -30.70 23.69 -19.46
C ALA A 329 -29.75 23.22 -20.57
N LEU A 330 -29.51 21.91 -20.69
CA LEU A 330 -28.67 21.29 -21.72
C LEU A 330 -29.47 20.69 -22.88
N LYS A 331 -30.80 20.87 -22.94
CA LYS A 331 -31.64 20.40 -24.05
C LYS A 331 -31.16 20.94 -25.41
N ALA A 332 -31.36 20.16 -26.48
CA ALA A 332 -30.99 20.49 -27.86
C ALA A 332 -29.48 20.70 -28.10
N TRP A 333 -28.62 20.14 -27.25
CA TRP A 333 -27.18 20.07 -27.46
C TRP A 333 -26.72 18.61 -27.38
N ASN A 334 -26.08 18.14 -28.45
CA ASN A 334 -25.61 16.76 -28.58
C ASN A 334 -24.09 16.61 -28.37
N GLY A 335 -23.45 17.63 -27.79
CA GLY A 335 -22.00 17.64 -27.54
C GLY A 335 -21.59 16.98 -26.22
N LEU A 336 -22.53 16.43 -25.45
CA LEU A 336 -22.21 15.71 -24.21
C LEU A 336 -21.56 14.37 -24.56
N GLY A 337 -20.28 14.23 -24.20
CA GLY A 337 -19.46 13.06 -24.47
C GLY A 337 -19.06 12.31 -23.21
N PHE A 338 -18.88 10.99 -23.34
CA PHE A 338 -18.49 10.11 -22.25
C PHE A 338 -17.61 8.96 -22.73
N VAL A 339 -16.55 8.64 -21.98
CA VAL A 339 -15.63 7.52 -22.29
C VAL A 339 -16.08 6.23 -21.62
N VAL A 340 -16.01 5.12 -22.35
CA VAL A 340 -16.17 3.76 -21.81
C VAL A 340 -14.94 2.91 -22.12
N GLN A 341 -14.50 2.09 -21.17
CA GLN A 341 -13.23 1.36 -21.24
C GLN A 341 -13.46 -0.14 -21.49
N ALA A 342 -13.10 -0.62 -22.69
CA ALA A 342 -13.32 -1.99 -23.13
C ALA A 342 -12.51 -3.05 -22.36
N TYR A 343 -11.44 -2.66 -21.67
CA TYR A 343 -10.70 -3.56 -20.78
C TYR A 343 -11.49 -3.94 -19.52
N GLY A 344 -12.59 -3.23 -19.24
CA GLY A 344 -13.39 -3.35 -18.04
C GLY A 344 -14.58 -4.27 -18.29
N LYS A 345 -14.82 -5.19 -17.37
CA LYS A 345 -15.86 -6.23 -17.51
C LYS A 345 -17.28 -5.66 -17.59
N ARG A 346 -17.46 -4.42 -17.11
CA ARG A 346 -18.72 -3.68 -17.12
C ARG A 346 -19.05 -2.99 -18.44
N CYS A 347 -18.06 -2.82 -19.34
CA CYS A 347 -18.20 -2.02 -20.56
C CYS A 347 -19.47 -2.30 -21.40
N PRO A 348 -19.83 -3.55 -21.74
CA PRO A 348 -21.03 -3.80 -22.55
C PRO A 348 -22.33 -3.34 -21.85
N PHE A 349 -22.42 -3.51 -20.54
CA PHE A 349 -23.59 -3.14 -19.73
C PHE A 349 -23.68 -1.63 -19.55
N VAL A 350 -22.54 -0.94 -19.41
CA VAL A 350 -22.49 0.52 -19.39
C VAL A 350 -22.97 1.10 -20.71
N ILE A 351 -22.58 0.49 -21.84
CA ILE A 351 -23.08 0.91 -23.16
C ILE A 351 -24.60 0.73 -23.27
N ASP A 352 -25.14 -0.40 -22.79
CA ASP A 352 -26.61 -0.61 -22.77
C ASP A 352 -27.32 0.48 -21.98
N TRP A 353 -26.79 0.84 -20.82
CA TRP A 353 -27.34 1.93 -19.99
C TRP A 353 -27.20 3.31 -20.65
N ILE A 354 -26.06 3.63 -21.29
CA ILE A 354 -25.88 4.91 -22.01
C ILE A 354 -26.85 5.02 -23.20
N ILE A 355 -27.07 3.94 -23.95
CA ILE A 355 -28.03 3.90 -25.07
C ILE A 355 -29.46 4.17 -24.56
N ASP A 356 -29.84 3.56 -23.44
CA ASP A 356 -31.12 3.81 -22.78
C ASP A 356 -31.24 5.27 -22.30
N LEU A 357 -30.21 5.78 -21.61
CA LEU A 357 -30.16 7.18 -21.16
C LEU A 357 -30.29 8.15 -22.34
N ALA A 358 -29.57 7.91 -23.43
CA ALA A 358 -29.62 8.74 -24.64
C ALA A 358 -31.05 8.83 -25.21
N ARG A 359 -31.77 7.70 -25.24
CA ARG A 359 -33.18 7.65 -25.67
C ARG A 359 -34.09 8.43 -24.73
N ARG A 360 -34.00 8.19 -23.41
CA ARG A 360 -34.84 8.88 -22.41
C ARG A 360 -34.57 10.37 -22.32
N ALA A 361 -33.32 10.78 -22.52
CA ALA A 361 -32.90 12.17 -22.52
C ALA A 361 -33.20 12.90 -23.84
N GLU A 362 -33.58 12.17 -24.90
CA GLU A 362 -33.69 12.66 -26.27
C GLU A 362 -32.40 13.38 -26.72
N ARG A 363 -31.24 12.74 -26.47
CA ARG A 363 -29.91 13.28 -26.80
C ARG A 363 -29.04 12.27 -27.48
N ARG A 364 -28.33 12.71 -28.53
CA ARG A 364 -27.34 11.90 -29.21
C ARG A 364 -25.99 11.97 -28.47
N ILE A 365 -25.83 11.17 -27.42
CA ILE A 365 -24.63 11.17 -26.58
C ILE A 365 -23.41 10.73 -27.40
N MET A 366 -22.29 11.45 -27.29
CA MET A 366 -21.03 11.08 -27.94
C MET A 366 -20.33 10.03 -27.07
N VAL A 367 -20.11 8.82 -27.58
CA VAL A 367 -19.56 7.71 -26.77
C VAL A 367 -18.19 7.33 -27.30
N ARG A 368 -17.16 7.66 -26.53
CA ARG A 368 -15.78 7.30 -26.84
C ARG A 368 -15.45 5.93 -26.25
N LEU A 369 -15.28 4.94 -27.13
CA LEU A 369 -14.80 3.62 -26.75
C LEU A 369 -13.27 3.64 -26.77
N VAL A 370 -12.65 3.37 -25.63
CA VAL A 370 -11.19 3.16 -25.48
C VAL A 370 -10.93 1.73 -24.99
N LYS A 371 -9.67 1.29 -24.98
CA LYS A 371 -9.30 0.07 -24.26
C LYS A 371 -9.28 0.33 -22.75
N GLY A 372 -8.34 1.17 -22.30
CA GLY A 372 -8.17 1.56 -20.90
C GLY A 372 -6.71 1.92 -20.63
N ALA A 373 -6.46 2.74 -19.60
CA ALA A 373 -5.14 3.34 -19.33
C ALA A 373 -4.59 3.08 -17.91
N TYR A 374 -5.33 2.34 -17.07
CA TYR A 374 -5.02 2.14 -15.65
C TYR A 374 -4.79 0.65 -15.30
N TRP A 375 -4.53 -0.19 -16.29
CA TRP A 375 -4.61 -1.65 -16.14
C TRP A 375 -3.76 -2.21 -15.00
N ASP A 376 -2.50 -1.82 -14.92
CA ASP A 376 -1.58 -2.28 -13.88
C ASP A 376 -1.98 -1.80 -12.47
N ALA A 377 -2.43 -0.56 -12.35
CA ALA A 377 -2.99 0.00 -11.12
C ALA A 377 -4.24 -0.77 -10.66
N GLU A 378 -5.11 -1.17 -11.59
CA GLU A 378 -6.31 -1.98 -11.27
C GLU A 378 -5.96 -3.39 -10.79
N ILE A 379 -4.92 -4.02 -11.36
CA ILE A 379 -4.41 -5.32 -10.88
C ILE A 379 -3.86 -5.15 -9.45
N LYS A 380 -2.97 -4.18 -9.24
CA LYS A 380 -2.39 -3.90 -7.91
C LYS A 380 -3.48 -3.62 -6.87
N ARG A 381 -4.42 -2.72 -7.18
CA ARG A 381 -5.47 -2.31 -6.25
C ARG A 381 -6.37 -3.47 -5.85
N ALA A 382 -6.79 -4.32 -6.80
CA ALA A 382 -7.62 -5.48 -6.50
C ALA A 382 -6.89 -6.51 -5.60
N GLN A 383 -5.59 -6.69 -5.79
CA GLN A 383 -4.76 -7.57 -4.94
C GLN A 383 -4.58 -6.99 -3.53
N VAL A 384 -4.21 -5.72 -3.42
CA VAL A 384 -4.03 -5.02 -2.13
C VAL A 384 -5.32 -5.05 -1.31
N ASP A 385 -6.46 -4.74 -1.95
CA ASP A 385 -7.77 -4.69 -1.29
C ASP A 385 -8.37 -6.08 -1.04
N GLY A 386 -7.73 -7.18 -1.50
CA GLY A 386 -8.20 -8.56 -1.27
C GLY A 386 -9.56 -8.84 -1.89
N LEU A 387 -9.85 -8.27 -3.06
CA LEU A 387 -11.18 -8.28 -3.67
C LEU A 387 -11.47 -9.60 -4.38
N LYS A 388 -12.74 -9.89 -4.68
CA LYS A 388 -13.18 -11.16 -5.31
C LYS A 388 -12.48 -11.47 -6.64
N GLY A 389 -12.01 -10.45 -7.34
CA GLY A 389 -11.30 -10.56 -8.62
C GLY A 389 -11.05 -9.18 -9.22
N PHE A 390 -10.52 -9.17 -10.44
CA PHE A 390 -10.18 -7.93 -11.14
C PHE A 390 -11.41 -7.28 -11.80
N PRO A 391 -11.49 -5.93 -11.82
CA PRO A 391 -12.54 -5.22 -12.56
C PRO A 391 -12.25 -5.13 -14.07
N VAL A 392 -11.02 -5.50 -14.45
CA VAL A 392 -10.49 -5.53 -15.81
C VAL A 392 -10.15 -6.95 -16.24
N TYR A 393 -10.02 -7.16 -17.54
CA TYR A 393 -9.47 -8.39 -18.12
C TYR A 393 -7.98 -8.53 -17.81
N THR A 394 -7.50 -9.76 -17.66
CA THR A 394 -6.10 -10.05 -17.33
C THR A 394 -5.26 -10.41 -18.56
N ARG A 395 -5.89 -10.75 -19.68
CA ARG A 395 -5.25 -10.90 -21.00
C ARG A 395 -5.64 -9.75 -21.92
N LYS A 396 -4.67 -9.21 -22.65
CA LYS A 396 -4.86 -8.13 -23.62
C LYS A 396 -5.79 -8.58 -24.75
N VAL A 397 -5.68 -9.82 -25.22
CA VAL A 397 -6.56 -10.34 -26.28
C VAL A 397 -8.04 -10.32 -25.89
N HIS A 398 -8.36 -10.53 -24.61
CA HIS A 398 -9.74 -10.41 -24.12
C HIS A 398 -10.27 -8.98 -24.22
N THR A 399 -9.42 -7.99 -23.92
CA THR A 399 -9.75 -6.57 -24.12
C THR A 399 -10.01 -6.27 -25.60
N ASP A 400 -9.25 -6.87 -26.52
CA ASP A 400 -9.49 -6.68 -27.96
C ASP A 400 -10.86 -7.24 -28.40
N VAL A 401 -11.22 -8.45 -27.94
CA VAL A 401 -12.53 -9.06 -28.20
C VAL A 401 -13.65 -8.20 -27.62
N ALA A 402 -13.51 -7.78 -26.36
CA ALA A 402 -14.48 -6.91 -25.70
C ALA A 402 -14.66 -5.57 -26.45
N TYR A 403 -13.57 -4.99 -26.97
CA TYR A 403 -13.61 -3.76 -27.76
C TYR A 403 -14.43 -3.95 -29.04
N VAL A 404 -14.19 -5.02 -29.81
CA VAL A 404 -14.93 -5.28 -31.05
C VAL A 404 -16.42 -5.56 -30.77
N ALA A 405 -16.74 -6.33 -29.73
CA ALA A 405 -18.10 -6.59 -29.31
C ALA A 405 -18.85 -5.29 -28.92
N CYS A 406 -18.20 -4.45 -28.11
CA CYS A 406 -18.75 -3.15 -27.70
C CYS A 406 -18.90 -2.19 -28.89
N ALA A 407 -17.95 -2.21 -29.84
CA ALA A 407 -18.04 -1.39 -31.04
C ALA A 407 -19.23 -1.77 -31.91
N ARG A 408 -19.51 -3.08 -32.08
CA ARG A 408 -20.70 -3.56 -32.81
C ARG A 408 -21.99 -3.10 -32.14
N LYS A 409 -22.06 -3.13 -30.80
CA LYS A 409 -23.20 -2.63 -30.02
C LYS A 409 -23.43 -1.13 -30.26
N LEU A 410 -22.38 -0.32 -30.24
CA LEU A 410 -22.46 1.12 -30.52
C LEU A 410 -22.86 1.42 -31.98
N LEU A 411 -22.33 0.68 -32.95
CA LEU A 411 -22.69 0.80 -34.37
C LEU A 411 -24.18 0.51 -34.62
N ALA A 412 -24.79 -0.37 -33.83
CA ALA A 412 -26.21 -0.70 -33.93
C ALA A 412 -27.14 0.40 -33.37
N ALA A 413 -26.60 1.36 -32.60
CA ALA A 413 -27.37 2.42 -31.92
C ALA A 413 -27.02 3.85 -32.41
N ARG A 414 -26.51 3.98 -33.65
CA ARG A 414 -26.07 5.26 -34.24
C ARG A 414 -27.15 6.34 -34.33
N ASP A 415 -28.42 5.94 -34.26
CA ASP A 415 -29.59 6.82 -34.20
C ASP A 415 -29.62 7.65 -32.92
N VAL A 416 -29.15 7.09 -31.80
CA VAL A 416 -29.24 7.69 -30.46
C VAL A 416 -27.88 7.94 -29.81
N VAL A 417 -26.80 7.38 -30.33
CA VAL A 417 -25.44 7.73 -29.90
C VAL A 417 -24.56 8.08 -31.09
N PHE A 418 -23.49 8.84 -30.84
CA PHE A 418 -22.42 9.07 -31.79
C PHE A 418 -21.17 8.29 -31.36
N PRO A 419 -20.88 7.13 -31.98
CA PRO A 419 -19.73 6.31 -31.61
C PRO A 419 -18.40 6.96 -32.00
N GLN A 420 -17.43 6.94 -31.09
CA GLN A 420 -16.09 7.44 -31.30
C GLN A 420 -15.07 6.33 -30.93
N PHE A 421 -14.42 5.73 -31.92
CA PHE A 421 -13.55 4.56 -31.70
C PHE A 421 -12.09 5.00 -31.56
N ALA A 422 -11.60 5.09 -30.32
CA ALA A 422 -10.24 5.50 -30.01
C ALA A 422 -9.28 4.29 -29.95
N THR A 423 -8.45 4.12 -30.98
CA THR A 423 -7.51 3.00 -31.05
C THR A 423 -6.33 3.29 -31.99
N HIS A 424 -5.14 2.78 -31.66
CA HIS A 424 -3.99 2.77 -32.58
C HIS A 424 -3.79 1.40 -33.25
N ASN A 425 -4.66 0.44 -32.99
CA ASN A 425 -4.55 -0.92 -33.52
C ASN A 425 -5.24 -1.03 -34.89
N ALA A 426 -4.45 -1.26 -35.94
CA ALA A 426 -4.95 -1.33 -37.32
C ALA A 426 -5.92 -2.51 -37.56
N GLN A 427 -5.74 -3.64 -36.87
CA GLN A 427 -6.67 -4.77 -36.96
C GLN A 427 -8.03 -4.39 -36.37
N THR A 428 -8.04 -3.78 -35.18
CA THR A 428 -9.27 -3.31 -34.52
C THR A 428 -9.98 -2.26 -35.38
N LEU A 429 -9.23 -1.32 -35.95
CA LEU A 429 -9.75 -0.30 -36.86
C LEU A 429 -10.41 -0.94 -38.09
N ALA A 430 -9.70 -1.85 -38.76
CA ALA A 430 -10.20 -2.52 -39.96
C ALA A 430 -11.48 -3.33 -39.66
N ALA A 431 -11.52 -4.06 -38.54
CA ALA A 431 -12.71 -4.80 -38.12
C ALA A 431 -13.92 -3.87 -37.99
N ILE A 432 -13.77 -2.73 -37.31
CA ILE A 432 -14.86 -1.77 -37.07
C ILE A 432 -15.28 -1.06 -38.36
N TYR A 433 -14.31 -0.69 -39.20
CA TYR A 433 -14.57 -0.06 -40.49
C TYR A 433 -15.52 -0.91 -41.35
N HIS A 434 -15.23 -2.22 -41.45
CA HIS A 434 -16.08 -3.15 -42.22
C HIS A 434 -17.40 -3.48 -41.52
N LEU A 435 -17.41 -3.61 -40.18
CA LEU A 435 -18.65 -3.82 -39.41
C LEU A 435 -19.64 -2.66 -39.56
N ALA A 436 -19.16 -1.44 -39.78
CA ALA A 436 -20.03 -0.27 -39.94
C ALA A 436 -20.79 -0.24 -41.28
N GLY A 437 -20.35 -1.00 -42.28
CA GLY A 437 -20.89 -1.04 -43.63
C GLY A 437 -20.38 0.07 -44.56
N GLN A 438 -20.43 -0.18 -45.87
CA GLN A 438 -19.97 0.75 -46.90
C GLN A 438 -20.90 1.96 -47.06
N ASP A 439 -22.20 1.79 -46.82
CA ASP A 439 -23.22 2.84 -46.91
C ASP A 439 -23.29 3.77 -45.68
N ALA A 440 -22.42 3.56 -44.69
CA ALA A 440 -22.37 4.44 -43.53
C ALA A 440 -21.95 5.86 -43.95
N ALA A 441 -22.79 6.84 -43.65
CA ALA A 441 -22.45 8.24 -43.84
C ALA A 441 -21.11 8.58 -43.14
N PRO A 442 -20.26 9.44 -43.73
CA PRO A 442 -18.95 9.77 -43.16
C PRO A 442 -19.00 10.30 -41.72
N ASP A 443 -20.10 10.89 -41.30
CA ASP A 443 -20.36 11.46 -39.97
C ASP A 443 -21.25 10.58 -39.07
N ALA A 444 -21.53 9.33 -39.48
CA ALA A 444 -22.33 8.40 -38.68
C ALA A 444 -21.59 7.96 -37.39
N TYR A 445 -20.26 7.92 -37.44
CA TYR A 445 -19.33 7.65 -36.35
C TYR A 445 -17.96 8.26 -36.69
N GLU A 446 -17.02 8.30 -35.76
CA GLU A 446 -15.64 8.67 -36.04
C GLU A 446 -14.63 7.73 -35.39
N PHE A 447 -13.40 7.75 -35.88
CA PHE A 447 -12.27 7.19 -35.15
C PHE A 447 -11.59 8.28 -34.33
N GLN A 448 -10.76 7.89 -33.36
CA GLN A 448 -9.92 8.81 -32.62
C GLN A 448 -8.52 8.25 -32.38
N CYS A 449 -7.56 9.16 -32.23
CA CYS A 449 -6.18 8.82 -31.97
C CYS A 449 -5.49 9.90 -31.13
N LEU A 450 -4.30 9.60 -30.61
CA LEU A 450 -3.48 10.60 -29.92
C LEU A 450 -2.61 11.37 -30.90
N HIS A 451 -2.45 12.66 -30.60
CA HIS A 451 -1.38 13.49 -31.14
C HIS A 451 0.04 12.92 -30.94
N GLY A 452 0.91 13.09 -31.94
CA GLY A 452 2.31 12.66 -31.91
C GLY A 452 2.49 11.14 -32.02
N MET A 453 1.42 10.40 -32.33
CA MET A 453 1.38 8.95 -32.21
C MET A 453 0.51 8.27 -33.26
N GLY A 454 -0.77 8.67 -33.34
CA GLY A 454 -1.75 7.99 -34.18
C GLY A 454 -1.85 8.52 -35.60
N GLU A 455 -1.36 9.73 -35.85
CA GLU A 455 -1.45 10.39 -37.16
C GLU A 455 -0.93 9.53 -38.32
N PRO A 456 0.21 8.81 -38.21
CA PRO A 456 0.70 7.96 -39.29
C PRO A 456 -0.30 6.90 -39.75
N LEU A 457 -1.09 6.33 -38.82
CA LEU A 457 -2.14 5.33 -39.16
C LEU A 457 -3.33 6.03 -39.80
N TYR A 458 -3.78 7.14 -39.22
CA TYR A 458 -5.00 7.80 -39.64
C TYR A 458 -4.83 8.65 -40.91
N ASP A 459 -3.61 8.98 -41.31
CA ASP A 459 -3.29 9.49 -42.64
C ASP A 459 -3.67 8.50 -43.76
N GLU A 460 -3.82 7.21 -43.45
CA GLU A 460 -4.31 6.17 -44.36
C GLU A 460 -5.82 5.93 -44.25
N VAL A 461 -6.53 6.72 -43.44
CA VAL A 461 -7.95 6.55 -43.12
C VAL A 461 -8.75 7.79 -43.53
N VAL A 462 -8.24 8.97 -43.18
CA VAL A 462 -8.90 10.26 -43.41
C VAL A 462 -8.77 10.68 -44.87
N GLY A 463 -9.87 11.22 -45.41
CA GLY A 463 -9.96 11.73 -46.79
C GLY A 463 -10.62 10.76 -47.78
N SER A 464 -11.22 11.30 -48.83
CA SER A 464 -11.97 10.54 -49.84
C SER A 464 -11.10 9.60 -50.68
N GLU A 465 -9.79 9.86 -50.75
CA GLU A 465 -8.81 9.02 -51.46
C GLU A 465 -8.29 7.85 -50.59
N LYS A 466 -8.75 7.74 -49.34
CA LYS A 466 -8.35 6.72 -48.36
C LYS A 466 -9.55 5.85 -47.99
N LEU A 467 -9.87 5.72 -46.71
CA LEU A 467 -11.07 5.00 -46.23
C LEU A 467 -12.29 5.92 -46.07
N GLY A 468 -12.14 7.24 -46.29
CA GLY A 468 -13.26 8.17 -46.23
C GLY A 468 -13.91 8.25 -44.84
N ARG A 469 -13.12 8.15 -43.77
CA ARG A 469 -13.61 8.24 -42.39
C ARG A 469 -12.89 9.32 -41.59
N PRO A 470 -13.60 10.11 -40.77
CA PRO A 470 -12.98 11.14 -39.95
C PRO A 470 -12.21 10.53 -38.78
N ALA A 471 -11.16 11.23 -38.36
CA ALA A 471 -10.40 10.93 -37.16
C ALA A 471 -10.26 12.18 -36.29
N ARG A 472 -10.64 12.08 -35.00
CA ARG A 472 -10.41 13.13 -34.02
C ARG A 472 -9.13 12.86 -33.24
N ILE A 473 -8.21 13.81 -33.28
CA ILE A 473 -6.96 13.79 -32.54
C ILE A 473 -7.24 14.29 -31.11
N TYR A 474 -6.95 13.44 -30.14
CA TYR A 474 -6.84 13.81 -28.73
C TYR A 474 -5.50 14.54 -28.55
N ALA A 475 -5.57 15.82 -28.21
CA ALA A 475 -4.45 16.75 -28.28
C ALA A 475 -4.11 17.30 -26.89
N PRO A 476 -3.05 16.79 -26.25
CA PRO A 476 -2.59 17.30 -24.96
C PRO A 476 -2.13 18.76 -25.06
N VAL A 477 -2.48 19.57 -24.06
CA VAL A 477 -2.16 20.99 -23.95
C VAL A 477 -1.73 21.28 -22.52
N GLY A 478 -0.53 21.83 -22.35
CA GLY A 478 -0.04 22.23 -21.04
C GLY A 478 1.47 22.43 -21.00
N THR A 479 1.95 22.94 -19.87
CA THR A 479 3.37 23.20 -19.63
C THR A 479 4.17 21.89 -19.49
N HIS A 480 5.50 22.00 -19.57
CA HIS A 480 6.40 20.87 -19.30
C HIS A 480 6.17 20.24 -17.91
N GLU A 481 5.94 21.04 -16.86
CA GLU A 481 5.68 20.52 -15.51
C GLU A 481 4.42 19.64 -15.48
N THR A 482 3.34 20.11 -16.12
CA THR A 482 2.05 19.40 -16.19
C THR A 482 2.17 18.11 -17.01
N LEU A 483 2.92 18.14 -18.12
CA LEU A 483 3.14 16.95 -18.95
C LEU A 483 3.91 15.85 -18.20
N LEU A 484 4.94 16.20 -17.44
CA LEU A 484 5.83 15.21 -16.79
C LEU A 484 5.11 14.36 -15.74
N ALA A 485 4.11 14.89 -15.04
CA ALA A 485 3.28 14.13 -14.11
C ALA A 485 2.54 12.97 -14.80
N TYR A 486 2.14 13.17 -16.06
CA TYR A 486 1.34 12.25 -16.87
C TYR A 486 2.16 11.38 -17.83
N LEU A 487 3.37 11.83 -18.21
CA LEU A 487 4.14 11.26 -19.33
C LEU A 487 4.42 9.76 -19.19
N VAL A 488 4.76 9.27 -17.99
CA VAL A 488 5.10 7.85 -17.79
C VAL A 488 3.91 6.96 -18.16
N ARG A 489 2.72 7.24 -17.61
CA ARG A 489 1.49 6.50 -17.94
C ARG A 489 1.19 6.55 -19.44
N ARG A 490 1.46 7.70 -20.08
CA ARG A 490 1.28 7.88 -21.52
C ARG A 490 2.21 6.99 -22.35
N LEU A 491 3.47 6.90 -21.96
CA LEU A 491 4.48 6.07 -22.61
C LEU A 491 4.15 4.58 -22.43
N LEU A 492 3.64 4.17 -21.26
CA LEU A 492 3.25 2.79 -20.99
C LEU A 492 2.10 2.29 -21.86
N GLU A 493 1.09 3.13 -22.13
CA GLU A 493 -0.08 2.80 -22.97
C GLU A 493 0.34 2.24 -24.34
N ASN A 494 1.45 2.75 -24.89
CA ASN A 494 1.90 2.39 -26.23
C ASN A 494 3.27 1.69 -26.28
N GLY A 495 4.00 1.66 -25.16
CA GLY A 495 5.35 1.07 -25.03
C GLY A 495 5.38 -0.34 -24.43
N ALA A 496 4.28 -0.87 -23.89
CA ALA A 496 4.22 -2.25 -23.39
C ALA A 496 4.46 -3.29 -24.51
N ASN A 497 4.99 -4.48 -24.16
CA ASN A 497 5.31 -5.53 -25.16
C ASN A 497 4.09 -6.02 -25.93
N SER A 498 2.92 -6.00 -25.29
CA SER A 498 1.64 -6.38 -25.88
C SER A 498 0.98 -5.26 -26.70
N SER A 499 1.53 -4.03 -26.66
CA SER A 499 0.97 -2.88 -27.39
C SER A 499 1.20 -2.98 -28.90
N PHE A 500 0.21 -2.55 -29.69
CA PHE A 500 0.30 -2.60 -31.15
C PHE A 500 1.39 -1.67 -31.70
N VAL A 501 1.53 -0.46 -31.12
CA VAL A 501 2.53 0.54 -31.54
C VAL A 501 3.94 0.02 -31.31
N ASN A 502 4.15 -0.71 -30.21
CA ASN A 502 5.42 -1.40 -29.96
C ASN A 502 5.64 -2.54 -30.97
N ARG A 503 4.66 -3.43 -31.14
CA ARG A 503 4.76 -4.61 -32.02
C ARG A 503 4.90 -4.28 -33.51
N ILE A 504 4.32 -3.18 -34.01
CA ILE A 504 4.43 -2.83 -35.44
C ILE A 504 5.85 -2.42 -35.84
N SER A 505 6.56 -1.77 -34.91
CA SER A 505 7.94 -1.33 -35.06
C SER A 505 8.97 -2.45 -34.84
N ASP A 506 8.56 -3.59 -34.30
CA ASP A 506 9.42 -4.78 -34.22
C ASP A 506 9.45 -5.53 -35.56
N PRO A 507 10.59 -5.57 -36.27
CA PRO A 507 10.71 -6.32 -37.52
C PRO A 507 10.57 -7.84 -37.33
N LYS A 508 10.73 -8.37 -36.11
CA LYS A 508 10.53 -9.80 -35.82
C LYS A 508 9.06 -10.20 -35.78
N VAL A 509 8.16 -9.24 -35.56
CA VAL A 509 6.71 -9.50 -35.58
C VAL A 509 6.24 -9.44 -37.04
N SER A 510 5.70 -10.55 -37.54
CA SER A 510 5.16 -10.59 -38.90
C SER A 510 3.88 -9.75 -39.03
N VAL A 511 3.56 -9.30 -40.24
CA VAL A 511 2.29 -8.62 -40.51
C VAL A 511 1.12 -9.58 -40.21
N ASP A 512 1.27 -10.87 -40.49
CA ASP A 512 0.27 -11.90 -40.20
C ASP A 512 -0.07 -11.98 -38.71
N ALA A 513 0.94 -11.87 -37.83
CA ALA A 513 0.73 -11.85 -36.39
C ALA A 513 0.04 -10.57 -35.89
N LEU A 514 0.13 -9.46 -36.62
CA LEU A 514 -0.51 -8.18 -36.28
C LEU A 514 -1.96 -8.09 -36.75
N ILE A 515 -2.33 -8.84 -37.79
CA ILE A 515 -3.69 -8.86 -38.36
C ILE A 515 -4.53 -10.05 -37.88
N ALA A 516 -3.98 -10.93 -37.04
CA ALA A 516 -4.69 -12.06 -36.47
C ALA A 516 -5.99 -11.60 -35.78
N ASP A 517 -7.10 -12.30 -36.03
CA ASP A 517 -8.39 -11.97 -35.44
C ASP A 517 -8.41 -12.39 -33.96
N PRO A 518 -8.49 -11.46 -33.00
CA PRO A 518 -8.51 -11.79 -31.58
C PRO A 518 -9.70 -12.67 -31.21
N THR A 519 -10.82 -12.58 -31.94
CA THR A 519 -12.03 -13.37 -31.66
C THR A 519 -11.80 -14.85 -31.96
N GLU A 520 -11.13 -15.16 -33.07
CA GLU A 520 -10.82 -16.54 -33.45
C GLU A 520 -9.70 -17.11 -32.56
N LEU A 521 -8.72 -16.27 -32.16
CA LEU A 521 -7.68 -16.68 -31.20
C LEU A 521 -8.28 -17.12 -29.87
N VAL A 522 -9.19 -16.32 -29.30
CA VAL A 522 -9.85 -16.63 -28.02
C VAL A 522 -10.83 -17.80 -28.18
N ALA A 523 -11.56 -17.88 -29.29
CA ALA A 523 -12.47 -19.00 -29.55
C ALA A 523 -11.75 -20.35 -29.69
N ALA A 524 -10.46 -20.34 -30.03
CA ALA A 524 -9.62 -21.53 -30.14
C ALA A 524 -8.93 -21.93 -28.83
N GLU A 525 -9.05 -21.15 -27.76
CA GLU A 525 -8.49 -21.49 -26.45
C GLU A 525 -9.18 -22.72 -25.85
N ALA A 526 -8.43 -23.55 -25.13
CA ALA A 526 -8.97 -24.71 -24.43
C ALA A 526 -10.04 -24.33 -23.39
N THR A 527 -9.93 -23.12 -22.82
CA THR A 527 -10.93 -22.54 -21.92
C THR A 527 -11.07 -21.06 -22.28
N VAL A 528 -12.14 -20.74 -23.00
CA VAL A 528 -12.46 -19.37 -23.43
C VAL A 528 -12.53 -18.45 -22.22
N GLY A 529 -11.68 -17.42 -22.19
CA GLY A 529 -11.67 -16.44 -21.10
C GLY A 529 -10.91 -16.89 -19.86
N ALA A 530 -10.02 -17.88 -19.96
CA ALA A 530 -9.13 -18.23 -18.86
C ALA A 530 -8.27 -17.02 -18.46
N PRO A 531 -8.13 -16.70 -17.16
CA PRO A 531 -7.27 -15.58 -16.73
C PRO A 531 -5.80 -15.81 -17.10
N HIS A 532 -4.99 -14.75 -17.04
CA HIS A 532 -3.56 -14.83 -17.31
C HIS A 532 -2.82 -15.60 -16.21
N GLU A 533 -2.05 -16.63 -16.58
CA GLU A 533 -1.42 -17.56 -15.62
C GLU A 533 -0.41 -16.90 -14.68
N ALA A 534 0.30 -15.87 -15.17
CA ALA A 534 1.25 -15.10 -14.37
C ALA A 534 0.62 -14.03 -13.45
N ILE A 535 -0.71 -13.89 -13.43
CA ILE A 535 -1.40 -12.92 -12.56
C ILE A 535 -2.20 -13.69 -11.52
N ALA A 536 -1.66 -13.77 -10.31
CA ALA A 536 -2.36 -14.37 -9.17
C ALA A 536 -3.64 -13.60 -8.85
N ALA A 537 -4.76 -14.32 -8.68
CA ALA A 537 -5.97 -13.72 -8.15
C ALA A 537 -5.73 -13.20 -6.72
N PRO A 538 -6.48 -12.20 -6.24
CA PRO A 538 -6.25 -11.65 -4.90
C PRO A 538 -6.28 -12.68 -3.77
N ALA A 539 -7.16 -13.70 -3.86
CA ALA A 539 -7.25 -14.78 -2.87
C ALA A 539 -6.04 -15.73 -2.89
N ASP A 540 -5.38 -15.85 -4.04
CA ASP A 540 -4.31 -16.83 -4.32
C ASP A 540 -2.91 -16.20 -4.23
N LEU A 541 -2.80 -14.97 -3.72
CA LEU A 541 -1.56 -14.19 -3.69
C LEU A 541 -0.40 -14.90 -2.94
N PHE A 542 -0.76 -15.77 -1.99
CA PHE A 542 0.18 -16.54 -1.14
C PHE A 542 0.00 -18.05 -1.31
N ALA A 543 -0.62 -18.49 -2.41
CA ALA A 543 -0.77 -19.91 -2.69
C ALA A 543 0.61 -20.54 -3.02
N PRO A 544 0.89 -21.80 -2.60
CA PRO A 544 0.00 -22.71 -1.87
C PRO A 544 0.09 -22.58 -0.33
N GLU A 545 0.86 -21.63 0.20
CA GLU A 545 1.17 -21.53 1.63
C GLU A 545 -0.07 -21.20 2.46
N ARG A 546 -0.88 -20.25 1.99
CA ARG A 546 -2.16 -19.87 2.62
C ARG A 546 -3.09 -19.13 1.65
N VAL A 547 -4.36 -19.08 2.00
CA VAL A 547 -5.36 -18.22 1.34
C VAL A 547 -5.25 -16.80 1.90
N ASN A 548 -5.30 -15.79 1.05
CA ASN A 548 -5.32 -14.38 1.46
C ASN A 548 -6.68 -13.99 2.08
N SER A 549 -6.68 -13.04 3.00
CA SER A 549 -7.91 -12.47 3.56
C SER A 549 -8.75 -11.72 2.51
N ARG A 550 -10.08 -11.83 2.62
CA ARG A 550 -11.04 -11.17 1.71
C ARG A 550 -11.43 -9.78 2.20
N GLY A 551 -11.28 -8.78 1.35
CA GLY A 551 -11.82 -7.43 1.58
C GLY A 551 -13.23 -7.22 1.06
N LEU A 552 -13.70 -5.98 1.22
CA LEU A 552 -14.99 -5.51 0.71
C LEU A 552 -14.77 -4.31 -0.21
N ASP A 553 -15.41 -4.34 -1.37
CA ASP A 553 -15.38 -3.22 -2.31
C ASP A 553 -16.38 -2.14 -1.87
N LEU A 554 -15.90 -1.08 -1.24
CA LEU A 554 -16.73 0.04 -0.78
C LEU A 554 -17.16 1.00 -1.91
N SER A 555 -16.91 0.63 -3.17
CA SER A 555 -17.48 1.27 -4.37
C SER A 555 -18.63 0.48 -5.01
N ASP A 556 -18.86 -0.76 -4.59
CA ASP A 556 -19.91 -1.64 -5.13
C ASP A 556 -21.24 -1.43 -4.36
N GLU A 557 -22.28 -0.96 -5.05
CA GLU A 557 -23.59 -0.67 -4.44
C GLU A 557 -24.28 -1.91 -3.86
N THR A 558 -24.01 -3.10 -4.39
CA THR A 558 -24.54 -4.36 -3.82
C THR A 558 -23.88 -4.65 -2.47
N VAL A 559 -22.57 -4.43 -2.38
CA VAL A 559 -21.82 -4.57 -1.12
C VAL A 559 -22.27 -3.53 -0.12
N LEU A 560 -22.41 -2.26 -0.51
CA LEU A 560 -22.86 -1.18 0.36
C LEU A 560 -24.29 -1.39 0.87
N ALA A 561 -25.21 -1.86 0.04
CA ALA A 561 -26.58 -2.15 0.45
C ALA A 561 -26.65 -3.31 1.47
N ARG A 562 -25.93 -4.41 1.18
CA ARG A 562 -25.81 -5.55 2.11
C ARG A 562 -25.20 -5.10 3.43
N LEU A 563 -24.06 -4.40 3.37
CA LEU A 563 -23.33 -3.94 4.55
C LEU A 563 -24.16 -2.96 5.38
N SER A 564 -24.90 -2.04 4.75
CA SER A 564 -25.83 -1.14 5.46
C SER A 564 -26.83 -1.92 6.32
N THR A 565 -27.37 -3.02 5.78
CA THR A 565 -28.32 -3.90 6.49
C THR A 565 -27.64 -4.65 7.64
N GLU A 566 -26.48 -5.25 7.39
CA GLU A 566 -25.71 -6.00 8.39
C GLU A 566 -25.24 -5.10 9.55
N LEU A 567 -24.74 -3.89 9.24
CA LEU A 567 -24.30 -2.91 10.23
C LEU A 567 -25.48 -2.42 11.08
N ALA A 568 -26.60 -2.05 10.45
CA ALA A 568 -27.79 -1.64 11.18
C ALA A 568 -28.31 -2.76 12.11
N ALA A 569 -28.33 -4.01 11.63
CA ALA A 569 -28.70 -5.16 12.44
C ALA A 569 -27.76 -5.37 13.65
N SER A 570 -26.45 -5.20 13.45
CA SER A 570 -25.45 -5.32 14.53
C SER A 570 -25.69 -4.31 15.66
N ALA A 571 -26.15 -3.10 15.34
CA ALA A 571 -26.46 -2.08 16.34
C ALA A 571 -27.66 -2.43 17.23
N THR A 572 -28.56 -3.30 16.77
CA THR A 572 -29.73 -3.75 17.54
C THR A 572 -29.44 -4.92 18.49
N GLN A 573 -28.25 -5.51 18.40
CA GLN A 573 -27.84 -6.68 19.18
C GLN A 573 -26.68 -6.30 20.11
N PRO A 574 -26.94 -5.63 21.24
CA PRO A 574 -25.88 -5.19 22.14
C PRO A 574 -25.11 -6.40 22.68
N VAL A 575 -23.78 -6.30 22.66
CA VAL A 575 -22.89 -7.34 23.18
C VAL A 575 -22.80 -7.21 24.70
N SER A 576 -23.00 -8.30 25.42
CA SER A 576 -22.79 -8.38 26.87
C SER A 576 -21.55 -9.21 27.18
N ALA A 577 -20.38 -8.58 27.15
CA ALA A 577 -19.11 -9.21 27.47
C ALA A 577 -19.02 -9.54 28.97
N HIS A 578 -18.47 -10.71 29.28
CA HIS A 578 -18.22 -11.19 30.64
C HIS A 578 -17.03 -12.15 30.61
N PRO A 579 -16.38 -12.43 31.75
CA PRO A 579 -15.25 -13.36 31.76
C PRO A 579 -15.67 -14.73 31.20
N LEU A 580 -14.93 -15.24 30.22
CA LEU A 580 -15.11 -16.59 29.70
C LEU A 580 -13.98 -17.44 30.27
N LEU A 581 -14.31 -18.20 31.31
CA LEU A 581 -13.34 -18.94 32.13
C LEU A 581 -13.53 -20.44 31.95
N THR A 582 -12.55 -21.21 32.44
CA THR A 582 -12.66 -22.67 32.51
C THR A 582 -13.90 -23.10 33.31
N ASN A 583 -14.57 -24.17 32.91
CA ASN A 583 -15.75 -24.70 33.60
C ASN A 583 -15.49 -24.88 35.11
N GLY A 584 -16.40 -24.37 35.94
CA GLY A 584 -16.30 -24.43 37.40
C GLY A 584 -15.45 -23.32 38.03
N VAL A 585 -14.95 -22.37 37.25
CA VAL A 585 -14.28 -21.15 37.76
C VAL A 585 -15.25 -19.97 37.72
N ASP A 586 -15.64 -19.48 38.89
CA ASP A 586 -16.37 -18.22 39.03
C ASP A 586 -15.39 -17.04 39.10
N GLY A 587 -15.63 -16.00 38.30
CA GLY A 587 -14.76 -14.81 38.29
C GLY A 587 -15.48 -13.49 38.04
N ALA A 588 -16.82 -13.50 38.03
CA ALA A 588 -17.63 -12.30 37.80
C ALA A 588 -17.42 -11.27 38.92
N GLY A 589 -16.77 -10.15 38.61
CA GLY A 589 -16.65 -9.00 39.51
C GLY A 589 -17.74 -7.96 39.26
N GLY A 590 -18.04 -7.15 40.29
CA GLY A 590 -18.77 -5.87 40.20
C GLY A 590 -20.14 -5.88 39.51
N ALA A 591 -20.66 -4.69 39.21
CA ALA A 591 -21.82 -4.50 38.33
C ALA A 591 -21.36 -4.29 36.88
N PRO A 592 -22.12 -4.71 35.84
CA PRO A 592 -21.76 -4.46 34.46
C PRO A 592 -21.62 -2.96 34.16
N ARG A 593 -20.56 -2.60 33.43
CA ARG A 593 -20.31 -1.25 32.92
C ARG A 593 -20.78 -1.14 31.46
N THR A 594 -21.38 -0.01 31.09
CA THR A 594 -21.71 0.28 29.69
C THR A 594 -20.46 0.68 28.91
N VAL A 595 -20.27 0.09 27.73
CA VAL A 595 -19.28 0.51 26.74
C VAL A 595 -19.98 1.48 25.78
N ARG A 596 -19.43 2.69 25.64
CA ARG A 596 -20.01 3.79 24.88
C ARG A 596 -19.20 4.05 23.63
N ASN A 597 -19.86 4.52 22.58
CA ASN A 597 -19.21 4.86 21.34
C ASN A 597 -18.37 6.15 21.52
N PRO A 598 -17.05 6.15 21.26
CA PRO A 598 -16.20 7.31 21.48
C PRO A 598 -16.59 8.52 20.61
N ALA A 599 -17.28 8.30 19.49
CA ALA A 599 -17.74 9.36 18.60
C ALA A 599 -19.08 9.98 19.02
N ASP A 600 -19.85 9.30 19.86
CA ASP A 600 -21.11 9.81 20.41
C ASP A 600 -21.45 9.01 21.67
N HIS A 601 -21.16 9.54 22.84
CA HIS A 601 -21.34 8.84 24.12
C HIS A 601 -22.80 8.51 24.45
N ARG A 602 -23.77 9.05 23.70
CA ARG A 602 -25.20 8.67 23.81
C ARG A 602 -25.47 7.29 23.21
N ASP A 603 -24.65 6.83 22.27
CA ASP A 603 -24.72 5.49 21.68
C ASP A 603 -24.07 4.45 22.62
N ALA A 604 -24.92 3.61 23.24
CA ALA A 604 -24.48 2.49 24.07
C ALA A 604 -24.22 1.26 23.19
N VAL A 605 -22.96 0.85 23.10
CA VAL A 605 -22.51 -0.25 22.22
C VAL A 605 -22.87 -1.61 22.82
N GLY A 606 -22.67 -1.75 24.11
CA GLY A 606 -22.90 -2.97 24.86
C GLY A 606 -22.53 -2.80 26.34
N THR A 607 -22.36 -3.91 27.03
CA THR A 607 -21.93 -3.94 28.43
C THR A 607 -20.78 -4.90 28.63
N VAL A 608 -19.92 -4.59 29.59
CA VAL A 608 -18.84 -5.47 30.04
C VAL A 608 -18.97 -5.71 31.54
N ARG A 609 -18.85 -6.96 31.96
CA ARG A 609 -18.57 -7.31 33.35
C ARG A 609 -17.10 -7.69 33.45
N GLU A 610 -16.37 -7.02 34.32
CA GLU A 610 -14.92 -7.22 34.50
C GLU A 610 -14.65 -8.38 35.47
N LEU A 611 -13.45 -8.96 35.39
CA LEU A 611 -13.00 -9.99 36.31
C LEU A 611 -12.75 -9.39 37.70
N SER A 612 -13.16 -10.09 38.75
CA SER A 612 -12.70 -9.76 40.11
C SER A 612 -11.18 -9.98 40.23
N PRO A 613 -10.40 -9.03 40.78
CA PRO A 613 -8.98 -9.24 41.04
C PRO A 613 -8.67 -10.50 41.87
N ASP A 614 -9.56 -10.86 42.81
CA ASP A 614 -9.41 -12.05 43.67
C ASP A 614 -9.50 -13.37 42.89
N ALA A 615 -10.13 -13.36 41.71
CA ALA A 615 -10.28 -14.54 40.86
C ALA A 615 -9.04 -14.82 40.00
N VAL A 616 -8.10 -13.87 39.87
CA VAL A 616 -6.94 -13.97 38.97
C VAL A 616 -6.10 -15.21 39.24
N ALA A 617 -5.79 -15.50 40.51
CA ALA A 617 -5.00 -16.67 40.89
C ALA A 617 -5.70 -17.97 40.47
N THR A 618 -7.01 -18.07 40.67
CA THR A 618 -7.81 -19.25 40.28
C THR A 618 -7.83 -19.43 38.75
N VAL A 619 -7.95 -18.34 37.99
CA VAL A 619 -7.94 -18.36 36.52
C VAL A 619 -6.61 -18.87 35.97
N LEU A 620 -5.48 -18.41 36.52
CA LEU A 620 -4.16 -18.87 36.10
C LEU A 620 -3.88 -20.32 36.48
N HIS A 621 -4.28 -20.72 37.69
CA HIS A 621 -4.16 -22.11 38.12
C HIS A 621 -4.99 -23.07 37.25
N ALA A 622 -6.14 -22.61 36.76
CA ALA A 622 -6.95 -23.36 35.80
C ALA A 622 -6.26 -23.43 34.42
N ALA A 623 -5.70 -22.32 33.93
CA ALA A 623 -4.95 -22.30 32.67
C ALA A 623 -3.75 -23.25 32.70
N ALA A 624 -3.02 -23.32 33.82
CA ALA A 624 -1.88 -24.22 34.02
C ALA A 624 -2.24 -25.71 33.94
N ARG A 625 -3.52 -26.06 34.17
CA ARG A 625 -4.04 -27.42 34.01
C ARG A 625 -4.51 -27.76 32.60
N GLY A 626 -4.45 -26.83 31.65
CA GLY A 626 -4.81 -27.04 30.24
C GLY A 626 -3.87 -27.96 29.45
N GLN A 627 -3.25 -28.97 30.08
CA GLN A 627 -2.26 -29.87 29.47
C GLN A 627 -2.82 -30.66 28.26
N ASP A 628 -4.14 -30.81 28.18
CA ASP A 628 -4.79 -31.42 27.02
C ASP A 628 -4.55 -30.62 25.73
N TRP A 629 -4.37 -29.30 25.82
CA TRP A 629 -4.11 -28.45 24.66
C TRP A 629 -2.69 -28.62 24.10
N SER A 630 -1.69 -28.71 24.98
CA SER A 630 -0.30 -28.92 24.55
C SER A 630 -0.08 -30.32 23.95
N ALA A 631 -0.86 -31.31 24.40
CA ALA A 631 -0.86 -32.66 23.85
C ALA A 631 -1.54 -32.78 22.47
N LEU A 632 -2.41 -31.83 22.11
CA LEU A 632 -3.10 -31.84 20.82
C LEU A 632 -2.08 -31.61 19.67
N PRO A 633 -2.10 -32.36 18.56
CA PRO A 633 -1.15 -32.16 17.47
C PRO A 633 -1.18 -30.73 16.88
N THR A 634 -0.01 -30.21 16.47
CA THR A 634 0.11 -28.88 15.86
C THR A 634 -0.86 -28.68 14.70
N ALA A 635 -1.03 -29.68 13.83
CA ALA A 635 -1.97 -29.63 12.70
C ALA A 635 -3.43 -29.43 13.13
N SER A 636 -3.83 -30.01 14.27
CA SER A 636 -5.18 -29.85 14.82
C SER A 636 -5.38 -28.46 15.41
N ARG A 637 -4.36 -27.91 16.10
CA ARG A 637 -4.38 -26.53 16.60
C ARG A 637 -4.44 -25.52 15.44
N ALA A 638 -3.62 -25.72 14.40
CA ALA A 638 -3.63 -24.91 13.18
C ALA A 638 -5.01 -24.94 12.49
N ALA A 639 -5.66 -26.10 12.42
CA ALA A 639 -6.99 -26.22 11.86
C ALA A 639 -8.07 -25.43 12.66
N CYS A 640 -7.91 -25.25 13.98
CA CYS A 640 -8.78 -24.35 14.75
C CYS A 640 -8.62 -22.89 14.32
N LEU A 641 -7.38 -22.43 14.08
CA LEU A 641 -7.12 -21.08 13.61
C LEU A 641 -7.69 -20.84 12.21
N GLU A 642 -7.49 -21.77 11.29
CA GLU A 642 -8.04 -21.71 9.92
C GLU A 642 -9.58 -21.60 9.95
N ARG A 643 -10.27 -22.42 10.75
CA ARG A 643 -11.72 -22.32 10.93
C ARG A 643 -12.16 -20.99 11.56
N ALA A 644 -11.40 -20.47 12.52
CA ALA A 644 -11.68 -19.16 13.11
C ALA A 644 -11.56 -18.04 12.08
N ALA A 645 -10.60 -18.15 11.15
CA ALA A 645 -10.41 -17.20 10.07
C ALA A 645 -11.62 -17.19 9.12
N ASP A 646 -12.12 -18.37 8.75
CA ASP A 646 -13.31 -18.50 7.91
C ASP A 646 -14.56 -17.91 8.60
N LEU A 647 -14.74 -18.19 9.89
CA LEU A 647 -15.84 -17.62 10.69
C LEU A 647 -15.76 -16.09 10.81
N MET A 648 -14.57 -15.51 10.89
CA MET A 648 -14.39 -14.05 10.89
C MET A 648 -14.74 -13.43 9.53
N GLU A 649 -14.34 -14.05 8.42
CA GLU A 649 -14.72 -13.60 7.07
C GLU A 649 -16.24 -13.69 6.84
N GLU A 650 -16.88 -14.77 7.27
CA GLU A 650 -18.33 -14.96 7.20
C GLU A 650 -19.10 -13.92 8.02
N ARG A 651 -18.52 -13.44 9.13
CA ARG A 651 -19.15 -12.50 10.07
C ARG A 651 -18.58 -11.09 9.99
N ILE A 652 -17.99 -10.72 8.85
CA ILE A 652 -17.34 -9.42 8.68
C ILE A 652 -18.28 -8.23 8.98
N GLY A 653 -19.55 -8.27 8.56
CA GLY A 653 -20.52 -7.19 8.81
C GLY A 653 -20.74 -6.90 10.31
N PRO A 654 -21.18 -7.89 11.12
CA PRO A 654 -21.32 -7.72 12.57
C PRO A 654 -20.02 -7.33 13.31
N LEU A 655 -18.87 -7.88 12.90
CA LEU A 655 -17.56 -7.53 13.47
C LEU A 655 -17.24 -6.05 13.18
N MET A 656 -17.41 -5.61 11.93
CA MET A 656 -17.23 -4.20 11.54
C MET A 656 -18.14 -3.28 12.34
N GLY A 657 -19.42 -3.64 12.51
CA GLY A 657 -20.38 -2.81 13.27
C GLY A 657 -19.95 -2.61 14.72
N THR A 658 -19.36 -3.63 15.34
CA THR A 658 -18.79 -3.54 16.69
C THR A 658 -17.51 -2.68 16.68
N ILE A 659 -16.56 -2.93 15.78
CA ILE A 659 -15.30 -2.17 15.67
C ILE A 659 -15.55 -0.68 15.45
N MET A 660 -16.45 -0.33 14.52
CA MET A 660 -16.75 1.06 14.17
C MET A 660 -17.39 1.81 15.34
N ARG A 661 -18.26 1.16 16.11
CA ARG A 661 -18.97 1.77 17.25
C ARG A 661 -18.17 1.74 18.54
N GLU A 662 -17.42 0.68 18.83
CA GLU A 662 -16.66 0.52 20.06
C GLU A 662 -15.33 1.28 20.00
N ALA A 663 -14.58 1.13 18.90
CA ALA A 663 -13.24 1.70 18.76
C ALA A 663 -13.20 2.97 17.90
N GLY A 664 -14.35 3.43 17.39
CA GLY A 664 -14.44 4.66 16.60
C GLY A 664 -13.75 4.59 15.24
N LYS A 665 -13.57 3.39 14.66
CA LYS A 665 -12.91 3.23 13.35
C LYS A 665 -13.83 3.51 12.18
N THR A 666 -13.27 3.99 11.07
CA THR A 666 -13.98 4.09 9.78
C THR A 666 -14.28 2.70 9.21
N ALA A 667 -15.20 2.61 8.25
CA ALA A 667 -15.52 1.35 7.59
C ALA A 667 -14.30 0.73 6.89
N ALA A 668 -13.49 1.53 6.20
CA ALA A 668 -12.29 1.05 5.53
C ALA A 668 -11.26 0.48 6.53
N ASN A 669 -11.09 1.15 7.69
CA ASN A 669 -10.19 0.65 8.73
C ASN A 669 -10.74 -0.61 9.41
N ALA A 670 -12.06 -0.74 9.58
CA ALA A 670 -12.69 -1.94 10.11
C ALA A 670 -12.55 -3.15 9.16
N VAL A 671 -12.67 -2.95 7.84
CA VAL A 671 -12.35 -4.00 6.84
C VAL A 671 -10.89 -4.43 6.96
N GLY A 672 -9.97 -3.46 6.97
CA GLY A 672 -8.53 -3.73 7.11
C GLY A 672 -8.19 -4.51 8.37
N GLU A 673 -8.84 -4.18 9.49
CA GLU A 673 -8.59 -4.85 10.76
C GLU A 673 -9.13 -6.29 10.81
N VAL A 674 -10.34 -6.55 10.28
CA VAL A 674 -10.84 -7.93 10.19
C VAL A 674 -9.93 -8.76 9.29
N ARG A 675 -9.48 -8.20 8.16
CA ARG A 675 -8.53 -8.86 7.26
C ARG A 675 -7.21 -9.20 7.96
N GLU A 676 -6.64 -8.27 8.70
CA GLU A 676 -5.39 -8.49 9.43
C GLU A 676 -5.53 -9.61 10.48
N ALA A 677 -6.67 -9.69 11.20
CA ALA A 677 -6.96 -10.78 12.12
C ALA A 677 -7.04 -12.15 11.42
N VAL A 678 -7.72 -12.21 10.27
CA VAL A 678 -7.81 -13.40 9.40
C VAL A 678 -6.44 -13.82 8.89
N ASP A 679 -5.62 -12.85 8.46
CA ASP A 679 -4.28 -13.12 7.96
C ASP A 679 -3.36 -13.64 9.07
N PHE A 680 -3.43 -13.12 10.31
CA PHE A 680 -2.69 -13.68 11.44
C PHE A 680 -3.06 -15.14 11.71
N LEU A 681 -4.36 -15.46 11.72
CA LEU A 681 -4.83 -16.83 11.95
C LEU A 681 -4.29 -17.79 10.89
N ARG A 682 -4.43 -17.44 9.61
CA ARG A 682 -3.98 -18.28 8.48
C ARG A 682 -2.46 -18.36 8.39
N TYR A 683 -1.75 -17.25 8.62
CA TYR A 683 -0.29 -17.20 8.59
C TYR A 683 0.32 -18.06 9.70
N TYR A 684 -0.10 -17.89 10.96
CA TYR A 684 0.46 -18.67 12.06
C TYR A 684 0.08 -20.15 12.00
N ALA A 685 -1.07 -20.49 11.41
CA ALA A 685 -1.42 -21.88 11.11
C ALA A 685 -0.42 -22.50 10.10
N ALA A 686 -0.10 -21.78 9.01
CA ALA A 686 0.86 -22.23 8.00
C ALA A 686 2.29 -22.33 8.57
N GLU A 687 2.76 -21.30 9.27
CA GLU A 687 4.09 -21.29 9.89
C GLU A 687 4.24 -22.44 10.90
N ALA A 688 3.24 -22.67 11.76
CA ALA A 688 3.29 -23.77 12.72
C ALA A 688 3.33 -25.14 12.03
N ARG A 689 2.58 -25.36 10.95
CA ARG A 689 2.63 -26.61 10.17
C ARG A 689 4.01 -26.86 9.57
N SER A 690 4.70 -25.81 9.13
CA SER A 690 6.03 -25.91 8.52
C SER A 690 7.15 -26.09 9.54
N GLY A 691 7.07 -25.40 10.69
CA GLY A 691 8.20 -25.28 11.63
C GLY A 691 8.09 -26.11 12.90
N PHE A 692 6.90 -26.52 13.34
CA PHE A 692 6.71 -27.13 14.67
C PHE A 692 6.48 -28.64 14.64
N GLY A 693 7.47 -29.38 15.14
CA GLY A 693 7.35 -30.78 15.57
C GLY A 693 7.40 -30.98 17.10
N PRO A 694 7.39 -32.24 17.60
CA PRO A 694 7.40 -32.57 19.03
C PRO A 694 8.59 -32.03 19.84
N SER A 695 9.66 -31.59 19.16
CA SER A 695 10.88 -31.02 19.76
C SER A 695 10.74 -29.58 20.27
N HIS A 696 9.58 -28.94 20.08
CA HIS A 696 9.33 -27.55 20.44
C HIS A 696 8.23 -27.48 21.51
N PRO A 697 8.52 -27.87 22.76
CA PRO A 697 7.51 -27.87 23.81
C PRO A 697 7.04 -26.43 24.12
N PRO A 698 5.75 -26.23 24.42
CA PRO A 698 5.22 -24.93 24.80
C PRO A 698 5.87 -24.42 26.10
N LEU A 699 5.76 -23.12 26.34
CA LEU A 699 6.23 -22.48 27.57
C LEU A 699 5.34 -22.86 28.78
N GLY A 700 4.03 -22.90 28.56
CA GLY A 700 3.01 -22.96 29.63
C GLY A 700 1.97 -21.85 29.45
N PRO A 701 1.24 -21.43 30.49
CA PRO A 701 0.29 -20.33 30.39
C PRO A 701 0.93 -19.02 29.90
N VAL A 702 0.39 -18.48 28.81
CA VAL A 702 0.80 -17.19 28.25
C VAL A 702 -0.28 -16.15 28.49
N VAL A 703 0.11 -15.00 29.04
CA VAL A 703 -0.78 -13.85 29.24
C VAL A 703 -0.66 -12.93 28.01
N CYS A 704 -1.77 -12.73 27.31
CA CYS A 704 -1.84 -11.82 26.16
C CYS A 704 -2.56 -10.53 26.56
N ILE A 705 -1.86 -9.40 26.50
CA ILE A 705 -2.37 -8.06 26.81
C ILE A 705 -2.32 -7.22 25.54
N SER A 706 -3.50 -6.88 25.03
CA SER A 706 -3.65 -6.20 23.74
C SER A 706 -4.15 -4.75 23.88
N PRO A 707 -3.86 -3.87 22.92
CA PRO A 707 -4.24 -2.46 22.97
C PRO A 707 -5.66 -2.25 22.41
N TRP A 708 -6.22 -1.06 22.65
CA TRP A 708 -7.54 -0.64 22.16
C TRP A 708 -7.55 -0.22 20.70
N ASN A 709 -6.39 0.08 20.10
CA ASN A 709 -6.33 0.72 18.78
C ASN A 709 -6.33 -0.29 17.62
N PHE A 710 -6.01 -1.56 17.88
CA PHE A 710 -6.28 -2.70 17.00
C PHE A 710 -6.94 -3.81 17.85
N PRO A 711 -8.17 -3.57 18.31
CA PRO A 711 -8.81 -4.37 19.34
C PRO A 711 -9.22 -5.77 18.86
N LEU A 712 -9.26 -6.01 17.54
CA LEU A 712 -9.43 -7.32 16.96
C LEU A 712 -8.11 -7.89 16.44
N ALA A 713 -7.40 -7.18 15.56
CA ALA A 713 -6.25 -7.75 14.85
C ALA A 713 -5.09 -8.14 15.76
N ILE A 714 -4.59 -7.20 16.57
CA ILE A 714 -3.46 -7.47 17.48
C ILE A 714 -3.88 -8.45 18.59
N PHE A 715 -5.11 -8.30 19.10
CA PHE A 715 -5.68 -9.25 20.07
C PHE A 715 -5.66 -10.68 19.51
N THR A 716 -6.23 -10.88 18.32
CA THR A 716 -6.28 -12.19 17.67
C THR A 716 -4.88 -12.70 17.32
N GLY A 717 -3.99 -11.84 16.81
CA GLY A 717 -2.62 -12.22 16.45
C GLY A 717 -1.82 -12.77 17.63
N GLN A 718 -1.83 -12.07 18.77
CA GLN A 718 -1.15 -12.54 19.98
C GLN A 718 -1.75 -13.86 20.48
N VAL A 719 -3.07 -13.94 20.60
CA VAL A 719 -3.78 -15.13 21.10
C VAL A 719 -3.55 -16.33 20.18
N ALA A 720 -3.67 -16.15 18.87
CA ALA A 720 -3.49 -17.20 17.87
C ALA A 720 -2.07 -17.78 17.90
N ALA A 721 -1.05 -16.92 17.95
CA ALA A 721 0.34 -17.34 18.01
C ALA A 721 0.64 -18.21 19.24
N ALA A 722 0.19 -17.78 20.43
CA ALA A 722 0.39 -18.53 21.67
C ALA A 722 -0.36 -19.87 21.64
N LEU A 723 -1.62 -19.87 21.19
CA LEU A 723 -2.44 -21.08 21.08
C LEU A 723 -1.83 -22.10 20.12
N VAL A 724 -1.41 -21.70 18.92
CA VAL A 724 -0.88 -22.64 17.92
C VAL A 724 0.48 -23.20 18.34
N ALA A 725 1.26 -22.45 19.12
CA ALA A 725 2.47 -22.92 19.78
C ALA A 725 2.20 -23.91 20.94
N GLY A 726 0.93 -24.16 21.29
CA GLY A 726 0.52 -25.14 22.30
C GLY A 726 0.38 -24.57 23.71
N ASN A 727 0.44 -23.24 23.86
CA ASN A 727 0.29 -22.58 25.15
C ASN A 727 -1.20 -22.33 25.45
N PRO A 728 -1.70 -22.64 26.66
CA PRO A 728 -2.96 -22.07 27.11
C PRO A 728 -2.81 -20.55 27.30
N VAL A 729 -3.86 -19.80 26.98
CA VAL A 729 -3.85 -18.34 26.91
C VAL A 729 -4.85 -17.74 27.90
N VAL A 730 -4.39 -16.71 28.61
CA VAL A 730 -5.26 -15.81 29.37
C VAL A 730 -5.22 -14.44 28.68
N ALA A 731 -6.32 -14.09 28.02
CA ALA A 731 -6.41 -12.93 27.15
C ALA A 731 -7.06 -11.75 27.90
N LYS A 732 -6.28 -10.69 28.14
CA LYS A 732 -6.72 -9.42 28.73
C LYS A 732 -6.78 -8.35 27.63
N PRO A 733 -7.97 -7.98 27.13
CA PRO A 733 -8.09 -6.87 26.18
C PRO A 733 -7.94 -5.52 26.89
N ALA A 734 -7.72 -4.45 26.14
CA ALA A 734 -7.86 -3.09 26.64
C ALA A 734 -9.29 -2.84 27.19
N GLU A 735 -9.39 -2.05 28.25
CA GLU A 735 -10.64 -1.74 28.97
C GLU A 735 -11.63 -0.91 28.14
N GLU A 736 -11.14 -0.21 27.11
CA GLU A 736 -11.93 0.57 26.17
C GLU A 736 -12.65 -0.32 25.15
N THR A 737 -12.07 -1.47 24.78
CA THR A 737 -12.55 -2.31 23.67
C THR A 737 -12.79 -3.79 24.03
N PRO A 738 -13.55 -4.11 25.09
CA PRO A 738 -13.76 -5.50 25.52
C PRO A 738 -14.75 -6.28 24.66
N LEU A 739 -15.68 -5.64 23.95
CA LEU A 739 -16.79 -6.31 23.25
C LEU A 739 -16.31 -7.06 22.01
N ILE A 740 -15.47 -6.43 21.19
CA ILE A 740 -14.91 -7.08 20.00
C ILE A 740 -13.95 -8.22 20.38
N ALA A 741 -13.15 -8.05 21.43
CA ALA A 741 -12.28 -9.10 21.95
C ALA A 741 -13.09 -10.30 22.49
N TYR A 742 -14.23 -10.03 23.15
CA TYR A 742 -15.18 -11.06 23.57
C TYR A 742 -15.75 -11.83 22.37
N GLN A 743 -16.12 -11.14 21.28
CA GLN A 743 -16.55 -11.80 20.04
C GLN A 743 -15.45 -12.66 19.42
N ALA A 744 -14.20 -12.18 19.39
CA ALA A 744 -13.07 -12.93 18.87
C ALA A 744 -12.84 -14.24 19.65
N VAL A 745 -12.91 -14.20 20.99
CA VAL A 745 -12.80 -15.41 21.83
C VAL A 745 -13.95 -16.37 21.58
N ARG A 746 -15.18 -15.87 21.42
CA ARG A 746 -16.33 -16.72 21.06
C ARG A 746 -16.14 -17.42 19.72
N ILE A 747 -15.59 -16.72 18.73
CA ILE A 747 -15.26 -17.30 17.42
C ILE A 747 -14.18 -18.38 17.57
N LEU A 748 -13.12 -18.13 18.34
CA LEU A 748 -12.08 -19.13 18.59
C LEU A 748 -12.62 -20.37 19.30
N HIS A 749 -13.53 -20.20 20.26
CA HIS A 749 -14.22 -21.33 20.91
C HIS A 749 -15.08 -22.13 19.94
N GLU A 750 -15.88 -21.44 19.12
CA GLU A 750 -16.69 -22.07 18.08
C GLU A 750 -15.83 -22.82 17.05
N ALA A 751 -14.64 -22.29 16.75
CA ALA A 751 -13.67 -22.93 15.87
C ALA A 751 -12.98 -24.16 16.50
N GLY A 752 -13.22 -24.45 17.77
CA GLY A 752 -12.74 -25.65 18.47
C GLY A 752 -11.60 -25.42 19.47
N VAL A 753 -11.28 -24.16 19.82
CA VAL A 753 -10.37 -23.87 20.94
C VAL A 753 -11.13 -24.09 22.26
N PRO A 754 -10.70 -25.02 23.14
CA PRO A 754 -11.45 -25.29 24.36
C PRO A 754 -11.30 -24.17 25.40
N ALA A 755 -12.27 -24.05 26.30
CA ALA A 755 -12.28 -23.01 27.35
C ALA A 755 -11.05 -23.09 28.28
N GLN A 756 -10.51 -24.29 28.54
CA GLN A 756 -9.26 -24.43 29.32
C GLN A 756 -8.01 -23.92 28.58
N ALA A 757 -8.05 -23.81 27.25
CA ALA A 757 -6.93 -23.33 26.45
C ALA A 757 -7.00 -21.81 26.19
N LEU A 758 -8.19 -21.20 26.25
CA LEU A 758 -8.37 -19.77 26.05
C LEU A 758 -9.37 -19.23 27.04
N GLN A 759 -8.92 -18.34 27.92
CA GLN A 759 -9.79 -17.64 28.87
C GLN A 759 -9.80 -16.14 28.57
N PHE A 760 -11.00 -15.54 28.52
CA PHE A 760 -11.19 -14.10 28.33
C PHE A 760 -11.35 -13.41 29.68
N VAL A 761 -10.45 -12.46 29.96
CA VAL A 761 -10.33 -11.78 31.25
C VAL A 761 -10.40 -10.25 31.06
N PRO A 762 -11.61 -9.67 30.98
CA PRO A 762 -11.77 -8.22 30.86
C PRO A 762 -11.46 -7.53 32.19
N GLY A 763 -10.85 -6.35 32.15
CA GLY A 763 -10.51 -5.56 33.33
C GLY A 763 -9.59 -4.40 33.00
N ASP A 764 -9.18 -3.63 33.99
CA ASP A 764 -8.21 -2.54 33.85
C ASP A 764 -6.76 -3.04 33.95
N GLY A 765 -5.80 -2.11 34.00
CA GLY A 765 -4.38 -2.42 34.17
C GLY A 765 -4.04 -3.19 35.45
N ARG A 766 -4.86 -3.16 36.52
CA ARG A 766 -4.59 -3.89 37.76
C ARG A 766 -4.80 -5.39 37.57
N VAL A 767 -5.84 -5.76 36.81
CA VAL A 767 -6.05 -7.16 36.40
C VAL A 767 -4.87 -7.62 35.56
N GLY A 768 -4.42 -6.80 34.60
CA GLY A 768 -3.21 -7.08 33.81
C GLY A 768 -1.97 -7.32 34.67
N ALA A 769 -1.70 -6.44 35.63
CA ALA A 769 -0.56 -6.58 36.55
C ALA A 769 -0.64 -7.85 37.40
N ALA A 770 -1.81 -8.20 37.92
CA ALA A 770 -2.02 -9.42 38.69
C ALA A 770 -1.79 -10.69 37.86
N LEU A 771 -2.22 -10.70 36.59
CA LEU A 771 -1.96 -11.80 35.65
C LEU A 771 -0.45 -11.97 35.40
N VAL A 772 0.28 -10.86 35.22
CA VAL A 772 1.73 -10.85 34.99
C VAL A 772 2.49 -11.33 36.23
N ALA A 773 2.05 -10.97 37.44
CA ALA A 773 2.69 -11.35 38.69
C ALA A 773 2.43 -12.81 39.11
N ALA A 774 1.42 -13.47 38.52
CA ALA A 774 1.03 -14.83 38.88
C ALA A 774 2.18 -15.85 38.70
N PRO A 775 2.42 -16.75 39.68
CA PRO A 775 3.52 -17.73 39.63
C PRO A 775 3.49 -18.64 38.40
N GLU A 776 2.30 -19.00 37.92
CA GLU A 776 2.08 -19.92 36.80
C GLU A 776 2.31 -19.29 35.42
N THR A 777 2.37 -17.96 35.33
CA THR A 777 2.59 -17.25 34.06
C THR A 777 3.97 -17.57 33.50
N ALA A 778 3.99 -18.25 32.36
CA ALA A 778 5.19 -18.77 31.69
C ALA A 778 5.66 -17.88 30.52
N GLY A 779 4.86 -16.93 30.09
CA GLY A 779 5.22 -15.92 29.09
C GLY A 779 4.21 -14.79 29.04
N VAL A 780 4.63 -13.63 28.55
CA VAL A 780 3.76 -12.46 28.36
C VAL A 780 3.94 -11.91 26.96
N MET A 781 2.81 -11.69 26.28
CA MET A 781 2.73 -10.96 25.03
C MET A 781 2.00 -9.66 25.30
N PHE A 782 2.69 -8.53 25.14
CA PHE A 782 2.18 -7.21 25.43
C PHE A 782 2.29 -6.33 24.20
N THR A 783 1.22 -5.59 23.91
CA THR A 783 1.28 -4.47 22.97
C THR A 783 0.58 -3.26 23.57
N GLY A 784 1.30 -2.14 23.69
CA GLY A 784 0.82 -0.94 24.38
C GLY A 784 1.94 0.09 24.59
N SER A 785 1.86 0.91 25.63
CA SER A 785 2.85 1.97 25.85
C SER A 785 4.20 1.44 26.36
N THR A 786 5.28 2.16 26.05
CA THR A 786 6.63 1.84 26.52
C THR A 786 6.72 1.86 28.05
N GLU A 787 5.99 2.75 28.71
CA GLU A 787 5.94 2.87 30.18
C GLU A 787 5.35 1.61 30.83
N VAL A 788 4.22 1.12 30.31
CA VAL A 788 3.57 -0.10 30.84
C VAL A 788 4.43 -1.33 30.53
N ALA A 789 5.04 -1.41 29.34
CA ALA A 789 5.98 -2.49 29.02
C ALA A 789 7.14 -2.56 30.03
N ARG A 790 7.71 -1.41 30.42
CA ARG A 790 8.78 -1.35 31.44
C ARG A 790 8.30 -1.85 32.81
N LEU A 791 7.08 -1.53 33.22
CA LEU A 791 6.49 -2.05 34.46
C LEU A 791 6.35 -3.58 34.41
N ILE A 792 5.85 -4.12 33.29
CA ILE A 792 5.75 -5.57 33.08
C ILE A 792 7.14 -6.23 33.09
N GLY A 793 8.12 -5.64 32.39
CA GLY A 793 9.49 -6.14 32.37
C GLY A 793 10.14 -6.14 33.76
N ALA A 794 9.91 -5.10 34.56
CA ALA A 794 10.39 -5.02 35.94
C ALA A 794 9.77 -6.13 36.81
N GLU A 795 8.45 -6.34 36.73
CA GLU A 795 7.76 -7.42 37.45
C GLU A 795 8.32 -8.80 37.09
N LEU A 796 8.41 -9.10 35.79
CA LEU A 796 8.94 -10.38 35.29
C LEU A 796 10.41 -10.60 35.65
N SER A 797 11.20 -9.53 35.78
CA SER A 797 12.62 -9.63 36.12
C SER A 797 12.89 -10.25 37.50
N THR A 798 11.91 -10.18 38.40
CA THR A 798 11.98 -10.77 39.75
C THR A 798 11.70 -12.28 39.75
N ARG A 799 11.36 -12.86 38.59
CA ARG A 799 10.91 -14.25 38.44
C ARG A 799 11.76 -15.00 37.43
N VAL A 800 11.75 -16.33 37.55
CA VAL A 800 12.34 -17.27 36.59
C VAL A 800 11.36 -18.41 36.36
N SER A 801 11.42 -19.03 35.18
CA SER A 801 10.64 -20.21 34.85
C SER A 801 11.05 -21.43 35.69
N ALA A 802 10.27 -22.51 35.62
CA ALA A 802 10.63 -23.77 36.26
C ALA A 802 11.99 -24.34 35.82
N ALA A 803 12.48 -23.96 34.63
CA ALA A 803 13.80 -24.31 34.12
C ALA A 803 14.91 -23.33 34.55
N GLY A 804 14.61 -22.37 35.44
CA GLY A 804 15.57 -21.36 35.91
C GLY A 804 15.93 -20.29 34.87
N LYS A 805 15.15 -20.14 33.79
CA LYS A 805 15.37 -19.16 32.71
C LYS A 805 14.48 -17.92 32.90
N PRO A 806 14.85 -16.74 32.34
CA PRO A 806 13.95 -15.58 32.30
C PRO A 806 12.62 -15.93 31.62
N ILE A 807 11.52 -15.39 32.14
CA ILE A 807 10.19 -15.55 31.54
C ILE A 807 10.13 -14.69 30.27
N PRO A 808 9.79 -15.26 29.10
CA PRO A 808 9.72 -14.51 27.85
C PRO A 808 8.69 -13.37 27.91
N LEU A 809 9.13 -12.17 27.55
CA LEU A 809 8.29 -11.02 27.26
C LEU A 809 8.48 -10.64 25.79
N ILE A 810 7.37 -10.63 25.03
CA ILE A 810 7.28 -9.96 23.74
C ILE A 810 6.54 -8.65 24.00
N ALA A 811 7.25 -7.52 23.90
CA ALA A 811 6.67 -6.21 24.12
C ALA A 811 6.82 -5.36 22.86
N GLU A 812 5.72 -5.16 22.15
CA GLU A 812 5.62 -4.22 21.02
C GLU A 812 5.02 -2.91 21.52
N THR A 813 5.66 -1.78 21.20
CA THR A 813 5.31 -0.48 21.82
C THR A 813 5.26 0.65 20.78
N GLY A 814 5.34 1.90 21.23
CA GLY A 814 5.12 3.09 20.41
C GLY A 814 6.24 3.44 19.43
N GLY A 815 6.05 4.53 18.68
CA GLY A 815 7.04 5.03 17.73
C GLY A 815 7.01 6.56 17.56
N GLN A 816 8.18 7.16 17.35
CA GLN A 816 8.32 8.53 16.86
C GLN A 816 8.60 8.49 15.35
N ASN A 817 7.65 7.96 14.58
CA ASN A 817 7.85 7.60 13.18
C ASN A 817 8.09 8.83 12.30
N ALA A 818 9.11 8.77 11.47
CA ALA A 818 9.50 9.86 10.57
C ALA A 818 9.34 9.48 9.10
N MET A 819 9.09 10.47 8.24
CA MET A 819 9.15 10.34 6.78
C MET A 819 10.07 11.42 6.22
N ILE A 820 11.10 11.02 5.46
CA ILE A 820 11.97 11.96 4.74
C ILE A 820 11.46 12.11 3.31
N VAL A 821 11.36 13.36 2.85
CA VAL A 821 10.95 13.69 1.48
C VAL A 821 11.98 14.63 0.88
N ASP A 822 12.63 14.19 -0.19
CA ASP A 822 13.54 15.03 -0.97
C ASP A 822 12.84 15.70 -2.16
N SER A 823 13.57 16.58 -2.85
CA SER A 823 13.05 17.37 -3.97
C SER A 823 12.74 16.56 -5.24
N SER A 824 13.10 15.28 -5.31
CA SER A 824 12.79 14.41 -6.45
C SER A 824 11.41 13.76 -6.35
N ALA A 825 10.79 13.81 -5.16
CA ALA A 825 9.48 13.24 -4.89
C ALA A 825 8.35 13.98 -5.61
N LEU A 826 7.27 13.26 -5.95
CA LEU A 826 6.05 13.85 -6.49
C LEU A 826 5.17 14.34 -5.34
N ALA A 827 4.89 15.65 -5.27
CA ALA A 827 4.17 16.27 -4.16
C ALA A 827 2.78 15.67 -3.92
N GLU A 828 2.03 15.36 -4.99
CA GLU A 828 0.69 14.78 -4.92
C GLU A 828 0.71 13.39 -4.25
N GLN A 829 1.70 12.55 -4.57
CA GLN A 829 1.90 11.25 -3.92
C GLN A 829 2.30 11.42 -2.46
N VAL A 830 3.25 12.31 -2.19
CA VAL A 830 3.69 12.61 -0.82
C VAL A 830 2.51 13.06 0.04
N VAL A 831 1.70 14.01 -0.44
CA VAL A 831 0.56 14.52 0.32
C VAL A 831 -0.48 13.44 0.58
N ALA A 832 -0.82 12.63 -0.42
CA ALA A 832 -1.75 11.52 -0.23
C ALA A 832 -1.24 10.53 0.84
N ASP A 833 0.04 10.15 0.76
CA ASP A 833 0.66 9.20 1.70
C ASP A 833 0.83 9.79 3.11
N VAL A 834 1.14 11.09 3.22
CA VAL A 834 1.22 11.81 4.51
C VAL A 834 -0.15 11.93 5.16
N ILE A 835 -1.19 12.32 4.41
CA ILE A 835 -2.56 12.40 4.93
C ILE A 835 -3.00 11.05 5.48
N ALA A 836 -2.82 9.98 4.70
CA ALA A 836 -3.13 8.63 5.14
C ALA A 836 -2.31 8.24 6.38
N SER A 837 -1.00 8.46 6.37
CA SER A 837 -0.12 8.02 7.46
C SER A 837 -0.31 8.77 8.76
N ALA A 838 -0.64 10.07 8.72
CA ALA A 838 -0.71 10.92 9.91
C ALA A 838 -2.11 10.96 10.53
N TYR A 839 -3.17 10.90 9.72
CA TYR A 839 -4.53 11.22 10.16
C TYR A 839 -5.51 10.05 10.08
N ASP A 840 -5.21 8.98 9.33
CA ASP A 840 -6.02 7.75 9.35
C ASP A 840 -6.19 7.24 10.79
N SER A 841 -7.40 6.75 11.12
CA SER A 841 -7.74 6.31 12.48
C SER A 841 -7.49 7.38 13.56
N ALA A 842 -7.60 8.66 13.19
CA ALA A 842 -7.23 9.81 14.02
C ALA A 842 -5.77 9.75 14.52
N GLY A 843 -4.85 9.23 13.71
CA GLY A 843 -3.44 9.07 14.08
C GLY A 843 -3.19 8.04 15.20
N GLN A 844 -4.18 7.21 15.53
CA GLN A 844 -4.11 6.22 16.62
C GLN A 844 -3.53 4.87 16.15
N ARG A 845 -2.57 4.91 15.22
CA ARG A 845 -1.76 3.74 14.86
C ARG A 845 -0.37 3.91 15.47
N CYS A 846 0.22 2.83 15.98
CA CYS A 846 1.63 2.84 16.38
C CYS A 846 2.54 3.17 15.18
N SER A 847 2.12 2.83 13.96
CA SER A 847 2.78 3.17 12.70
C SER A 847 2.47 4.56 12.13
N ALA A 848 1.61 5.35 12.79
CA ALA A 848 1.22 6.65 12.24
C ALA A 848 2.43 7.60 12.12
N LEU A 849 2.46 8.37 11.03
CA LEU A 849 3.50 9.35 10.77
C LEU A 849 3.44 10.47 11.81
N ARG A 850 4.54 10.67 12.55
CA ARG A 850 4.65 11.70 13.59
C ARG A 850 5.44 12.92 13.12
N VAL A 851 6.47 12.69 12.31
CA VAL A 851 7.38 13.73 11.83
C VAL A 851 7.60 13.63 10.33
N LEU A 852 7.11 14.61 9.58
CA LEU A 852 7.42 14.80 8.17
C LEU A 852 8.64 15.71 8.02
N CYS A 853 9.69 15.21 7.40
CA CYS A 853 10.93 15.93 7.14
C CYS A 853 10.98 16.33 5.66
N LEU A 854 10.77 17.60 5.36
CA LEU A 854 10.75 18.11 3.98
C LEU A 854 12.07 18.80 3.63
N GLN A 855 12.63 18.48 2.47
CA GLN A 855 13.75 19.25 1.94
C GLN A 855 13.31 20.70 1.72
N GLU A 856 14.15 21.65 2.14
CA GLU A 856 13.86 23.09 2.16
C GLU A 856 13.30 23.60 0.81
N ASP A 857 13.88 23.15 -0.31
CA ASP A 857 13.54 23.60 -1.67
C ASP A 857 12.09 23.27 -2.11
N ILE A 858 11.45 22.27 -1.50
CA ILE A 858 10.10 21.82 -1.85
C ILE A 858 9.10 21.99 -0.70
N ALA A 859 9.56 22.47 0.46
CA ALA A 859 8.77 22.47 1.68
C ALA A 859 7.53 23.36 1.56
N ASP A 860 7.63 24.60 1.05
CA ASP A 860 6.48 25.51 0.97
C ASP A 860 5.38 25.02 0.03
N ARG A 861 5.75 24.53 -1.17
CA ARG A 861 4.80 23.97 -2.14
C ARG A 861 4.09 22.75 -1.57
N THR A 862 4.85 21.83 -0.99
CA THR A 862 4.32 20.59 -0.41
C THR A 862 3.46 20.87 0.82
N LEU A 863 3.87 21.81 1.68
CA LEU A 863 3.08 22.22 2.85
C LEU A 863 1.77 22.88 2.46
N ALA A 864 1.76 23.76 1.46
CA ALA A 864 0.53 24.39 0.98
C ALA A 864 -0.47 23.35 0.45
N MET A 865 0.02 22.37 -0.33
CA MET A 865 -0.81 21.27 -0.83
C MET A 865 -1.30 20.36 0.32
N LEU A 866 -0.43 20.04 1.28
CA LEU A 866 -0.76 19.23 2.45
C LEU A 866 -1.85 19.88 3.30
N LYS A 867 -1.72 21.17 3.60
CA LYS A 867 -2.71 21.97 4.33
C LYS A 867 -4.05 22.01 3.59
N GLY A 868 -4.01 22.20 2.27
CA GLY A 868 -5.19 22.15 1.42
C GLY A 868 -5.89 20.78 1.43
N ALA A 869 -5.13 19.68 1.35
CA ALA A 869 -5.67 18.31 1.41
C ALA A 869 -6.24 17.98 2.79
N MET A 870 -5.54 18.42 3.85
CA MET A 870 -5.98 18.26 5.23
C MET A 870 -7.36 18.91 5.44
N ASN A 871 -7.63 20.07 4.86
CA ASN A 871 -8.93 20.75 4.94
C ASN A 871 -10.08 20.02 4.24
N GLU A 872 -9.79 19.00 3.42
CA GLU A 872 -10.79 18.20 2.73
C GLU A 872 -11.24 16.95 3.50
N LEU A 873 -10.65 16.69 4.67
CA LEU A 873 -11.00 15.56 5.53
C LEU A 873 -12.35 15.78 6.22
N ALA A 874 -13.25 14.81 6.08
CA ALA A 874 -14.52 14.78 6.77
C ALA A 874 -14.36 14.13 8.16
N LEU A 875 -14.66 14.90 9.20
CA LEU A 875 -14.65 14.45 10.59
C LEU A 875 -16.07 14.09 11.02
N GLY A 876 -16.22 13.05 11.83
CA GLY A 876 -17.50 12.77 12.47
C GLY A 876 -17.63 11.37 13.04
N ARG A 877 -18.88 11.00 13.36
CA ARG A 877 -19.23 9.65 13.79
C ARG A 877 -19.03 8.67 12.64
N THR A 878 -18.30 7.60 12.89
CA THR A 878 -17.80 6.69 11.85
C THR A 878 -18.83 5.71 11.31
N ASP A 879 -20.10 5.82 11.71
CA ASP A 879 -21.23 5.05 11.17
C ASP A 879 -21.73 5.59 9.81
N ARG A 880 -20.94 6.45 9.16
CA ARG A 880 -21.16 7.01 7.83
C ARG A 880 -19.92 6.75 6.96
N LEU A 881 -20.12 6.26 5.73
CA LEU A 881 -19.02 5.98 4.78
C LEU A 881 -18.21 7.23 4.42
N ALA A 882 -18.84 8.41 4.47
CA ALA A 882 -18.21 9.69 4.13
C ALA A 882 -17.24 10.23 5.19
N VAL A 883 -17.09 9.59 6.34
CA VAL A 883 -16.17 10.05 7.39
C VAL A 883 -14.78 9.48 7.18
N ASP A 884 -13.79 10.37 7.11
CA ASP A 884 -12.37 10.03 6.94
C ASP A 884 -11.65 9.90 8.28
N VAL A 885 -12.00 10.76 9.26
CA VAL A 885 -11.36 10.81 10.57
C VAL A 885 -12.41 10.69 11.68
N GLY A 886 -12.28 9.64 12.48
CA GLY A 886 -13.12 9.36 13.64
C GLY A 886 -12.67 10.08 14.92
N PRO A 887 -13.21 9.68 16.08
CA PRO A 887 -12.84 10.21 17.38
C PRO A 887 -11.48 9.66 17.84
N VAL A 888 -10.92 10.27 18.89
CA VAL A 888 -9.93 9.58 19.73
C VAL A 888 -10.66 8.67 20.74
N ILE A 889 -9.97 7.68 21.30
CA ILE A 889 -10.65 6.60 22.06
C ILE A 889 -11.31 7.05 23.37
N SER A 890 -10.76 8.09 24.02
CA SER A 890 -11.17 8.48 25.37
C SER A 890 -10.92 9.96 25.66
N GLU A 891 -11.50 10.44 26.75
CA GLU A 891 -11.27 11.80 27.25
C GLU A 891 -9.82 12.03 27.67
N ASP A 892 -9.18 11.03 28.30
CA ASP A 892 -7.78 11.14 28.72
C ASP A 892 -6.85 11.25 27.50
N ALA A 893 -7.13 10.50 26.43
CA ALA A 893 -6.43 10.63 25.16
C ALA A 893 -6.62 12.05 24.59
N ARG A 894 -7.87 12.54 24.50
CA ARG A 894 -8.18 13.89 24.03
C ARG A 894 -7.42 14.95 24.81
N ALA A 895 -7.52 14.94 26.14
CA ALA A 895 -6.87 15.91 27.01
C ALA A 895 -5.34 15.88 26.87
N GLY A 896 -4.75 14.69 26.80
CA GLY A 896 -3.30 14.52 26.62
C GLY A 896 -2.79 15.07 25.29
N ILE A 897 -3.56 14.89 24.21
CA ILE A 897 -3.20 15.40 22.88
C ILE A 897 -3.39 16.92 22.81
N GLU A 898 -4.52 17.44 23.29
CA GLU A 898 -4.80 18.89 23.32
C GLU A 898 -3.76 19.65 24.16
N ALA A 899 -3.36 19.10 25.31
CA ALA A 899 -2.30 19.68 26.14
C ALA A 899 -0.96 19.77 25.40
N HIS A 900 -0.62 18.79 24.56
CA HIS A 900 0.57 18.85 23.72
C HIS A 900 0.46 19.93 22.64
N VAL A 901 -0.68 20.03 21.95
CA VAL A 901 -0.92 21.04 20.91
C VAL A 901 -0.80 22.45 21.50
N GLU A 902 -1.42 22.70 22.65
CA GLU A 902 -1.35 24.00 23.31
C GLU A 902 0.04 24.31 23.88
N ARG A 903 0.76 23.30 24.38
CA ARG A 903 2.18 23.47 24.74
C ARG A 903 3.02 23.90 23.54
N MET A 904 2.86 23.26 22.38
CA MET A 904 3.59 23.61 21.17
C MET A 904 3.25 25.01 20.67
N ARG A 905 1.97 25.40 20.72
CA ARG A 905 1.53 26.78 20.46
C ARG A 905 2.18 27.78 21.42
N GLY A 906 2.24 27.46 22.71
CA GLY A 906 2.90 28.28 23.74
C GLY A 906 4.40 28.46 23.54
N LEU A 907 5.06 27.54 22.83
CA LEU A 907 6.46 27.68 22.40
C LEU A 907 6.65 28.59 21.16
N GLY A 908 5.57 29.18 20.64
CA GLY A 908 5.58 30.04 19.47
C GLY A 908 5.79 29.29 18.16
N LEU A 909 5.38 28.02 18.09
CA LEU A 909 5.39 27.23 16.86
C LEU A 909 4.10 27.45 16.06
N THR A 910 4.20 27.35 14.74
CA THR A 910 3.03 27.42 13.85
C THR A 910 2.18 26.18 14.04
N VAL A 911 0.91 26.37 14.38
CA VAL A 911 -0.06 25.28 14.59
C VAL A 911 -1.29 25.55 13.73
N GLU A 912 -1.49 24.71 12.72
CA GLU A 912 -2.69 24.68 11.88
C GLU A 912 -3.59 23.53 12.30
N ARG A 913 -4.91 23.77 12.34
CA ARG A 913 -5.90 22.78 12.78
C ARG A 913 -7.18 22.92 11.97
N LEU A 914 -7.87 21.81 11.72
CA LEU A 914 -9.24 21.87 11.25
C LEU A 914 -10.18 22.39 12.34
N SER A 915 -11.37 22.80 11.91
CA SER A 915 -12.50 23.01 12.81
C SER A 915 -13.21 21.68 13.09
N LEU A 916 -13.60 21.46 14.35
CA LEU A 916 -14.48 20.34 14.69
C LEU A 916 -15.93 20.66 14.28
N PRO A 917 -16.68 19.70 13.71
CA PRO A 917 -18.11 19.87 13.49
C PRO A 917 -18.87 19.91 14.82
N GLU A 918 -20.05 20.53 14.83
CA GLU A 918 -20.89 20.64 16.05
C GLU A 918 -21.24 19.26 16.64
N GLU A 919 -21.49 18.25 15.78
CA GLU A 919 -21.76 16.86 16.20
C GLU A 919 -20.62 16.26 17.07
N ALA A 920 -19.38 16.76 16.93
CA ALA A 920 -18.22 16.28 17.70
C ALA A 920 -18.33 16.57 19.21
N ALA A 921 -19.21 17.49 19.63
CA ALA A 921 -19.45 17.79 21.04
C ALA A 921 -20.03 16.61 21.84
N HIS A 922 -20.59 15.61 21.16
CA HIS A 922 -21.16 14.42 21.80
C HIS A 922 -20.15 13.27 21.98
N GLY A 923 -18.96 13.39 21.42
CA GLY A 923 -17.89 12.39 21.52
C GLY A 923 -16.56 13.01 21.96
N THR A 924 -15.49 12.25 21.78
CA THR A 924 -14.11 12.65 22.12
C THR A 924 -13.30 12.83 20.84
N PHE A 925 -13.33 14.04 20.28
CA PHE A 925 -12.60 14.35 19.05
C PHE A 925 -11.41 15.27 19.32
N VAL A 926 -10.36 15.10 18.51
CA VAL A 926 -9.26 16.04 18.36
C VAL A 926 -9.19 16.42 16.89
N ALA A 927 -9.22 17.72 16.60
CA ALA A 927 -9.05 18.18 15.22
C ALA A 927 -7.65 17.84 14.71
N PRO A 928 -7.51 17.26 13.49
CA PRO A 928 -6.20 17.05 12.89
C PRO A 928 -5.38 18.34 12.91
N ALA A 929 -4.13 18.21 13.33
CA ALA A 929 -3.22 19.32 13.54
C ALA A 929 -1.93 19.11 12.76
N LEU A 930 -1.37 20.22 12.29
CA LEU A 930 -0.04 20.31 11.69
C LEU A 930 0.78 21.32 12.48
N ILE A 931 1.94 20.90 12.98
CA ILE A 931 2.83 21.71 13.82
C ILE A 931 4.20 21.81 13.16
N GLU A 932 4.62 23.01 12.78
CA GLU A 932 5.96 23.23 12.22
C GLU A 932 6.98 23.36 13.36
N ILE A 933 7.88 22.38 13.46
CA ILE A 933 8.93 22.30 14.49
C ILE A 933 10.27 22.75 13.91
N ARG A 934 11.17 23.19 14.80
CA ARG A 934 12.52 23.65 14.43
C ARG A 934 13.57 22.56 14.62
N ASP A 935 13.32 21.64 15.56
CA ASP A 935 14.23 20.56 15.93
C ASP A 935 13.42 19.35 16.43
N LEU A 936 13.86 18.14 16.09
CA LEU A 936 13.31 16.87 16.57
C LEU A 936 13.34 16.76 18.11
N ALA A 937 14.32 17.37 18.78
CA ALA A 937 14.47 17.38 20.24
C ALA A 937 13.30 18.08 20.96
N GLN A 938 12.46 18.85 20.26
CA GLN A 938 11.23 19.42 20.82
C GLN A 938 10.16 18.35 21.11
N LEU A 939 10.31 17.15 20.53
CA LEU A 939 9.45 15.99 20.74
C LEU A 939 10.07 15.07 21.78
N GLN A 940 9.52 15.09 23.00
CA GLN A 940 10.03 14.33 24.14
C GLN A 940 9.42 12.93 24.27
N ARG A 941 8.23 12.72 23.72
CA ARG A 941 7.47 11.47 23.80
C ARG A 941 6.57 11.31 22.58
N GLU A 942 6.02 10.11 22.38
CA GLU A 942 4.98 9.89 21.39
C GLU A 942 3.70 10.67 21.75
N VAL A 943 3.05 11.24 20.72
CA VAL A 943 1.73 11.85 20.81
C VAL A 943 0.78 11.02 19.97
N PHE A 944 -0.06 10.23 20.66
CA PHE A 944 -0.90 9.21 20.04
C PHE A 944 -2.24 9.78 19.54
N GLY A 945 -2.18 10.67 18.55
CA GLY A 945 -3.35 11.36 18.00
C GLY A 945 -3.09 11.97 16.61
N PRO A 946 -4.04 12.73 16.05
CA PRO A 946 -3.96 13.23 14.68
C PRO A 946 -3.10 14.50 14.63
N VAL A 947 -1.85 14.42 15.06
CA VAL A 947 -0.90 15.54 15.16
C VAL A 947 0.35 15.23 14.35
N LEU A 948 0.48 15.89 13.21
CA LEU A 948 1.67 15.82 12.35
C LEU A 948 2.64 16.94 12.72
N HIS A 949 3.91 16.60 12.94
CA HIS A 949 4.98 17.58 13.06
C HIS A 949 5.71 17.70 11.73
N VAL A 950 6.09 18.90 11.33
CA VAL A 950 6.86 19.14 10.10
C VAL A 950 8.19 19.77 10.45
N LEU A 951 9.27 19.17 9.98
CA LEU A 951 10.64 19.66 10.08
C LEU A 951 11.17 19.94 8.68
N ARG A 952 11.87 21.05 8.49
CA ARG A 952 12.58 21.36 7.24
C ARG A 952 14.05 20.99 7.38
N TYR A 953 14.68 20.51 6.31
CA TYR A 953 16.11 20.19 6.30
C TYR A 953 16.77 20.58 4.97
N ARG A 954 18.08 20.86 5.01
CA ARG A 954 18.88 21.05 3.78
C ARG A 954 19.43 19.71 3.32
N ARG A 955 19.57 19.49 2.00
CA ARG A 955 20.04 18.22 1.43
C ARG A 955 21.40 17.75 1.99
N ASP A 956 22.30 18.69 2.27
CA ASP A 956 23.63 18.42 2.84
C ASP A 956 23.58 17.93 4.29
N ASP A 957 22.49 18.22 5.01
CA ASP A 957 22.30 17.86 6.42
C ASP A 957 21.51 16.53 6.57
N LEU A 958 21.30 15.78 5.47
CA LEU A 958 20.54 14.51 5.48
C LEU A 958 21.07 13.51 6.52
N ASP A 959 22.39 13.40 6.66
CA ASP A 959 23.02 12.48 7.62
C ASP A 959 22.72 12.87 9.06
N ALA A 960 22.84 14.16 9.36
CA ALA A 960 22.52 14.71 10.67
C ALA A 960 21.03 14.53 11.00
N LEU A 961 20.15 14.64 10.00
CA LEU A 961 18.72 14.36 10.16
C LEU A 961 18.46 12.89 10.49
N VAL A 962 19.08 11.95 9.77
CA VAL A 962 18.95 10.51 10.06
C VAL A 962 19.48 10.20 11.46
N ASP A 963 20.58 10.82 11.87
CA ASP A 963 21.14 10.67 13.22
C ASP A 963 20.19 11.22 14.28
N ALA A 964 19.54 12.37 14.05
CA ALA A 964 18.55 12.94 14.95
C ALA A 964 17.29 12.07 15.09
N ILE A 965 16.82 11.46 13.99
CA ILE A 965 15.70 10.50 13.99
C ILE A 965 16.06 9.27 14.84
N ASN A 966 17.25 8.70 14.61
CA ASN A 966 17.76 7.56 15.38
C ASN A 966 17.96 7.90 16.87
N ALA A 967 18.33 9.14 17.18
CA ALA A 967 18.57 9.61 18.54
C ALA A 967 17.30 9.69 19.41
N THR A 968 16.10 9.65 18.80
CA THR A 968 14.84 9.52 19.55
C THR A 968 14.75 8.22 20.35
N GLY A 969 15.57 7.21 20.00
CA GLY A 969 15.59 5.90 20.64
C GLY A 969 14.47 4.95 20.18
N TYR A 970 13.46 5.46 19.47
CA TYR A 970 12.45 4.67 18.78
C TYR A 970 12.98 4.11 17.45
N GLY A 971 12.22 3.19 16.86
CA GLY A 971 12.57 2.58 15.58
C GLY A 971 11.50 1.61 15.09
N LEU A 972 10.26 2.10 14.95
CA LEU A 972 9.12 1.29 14.50
C LEU A 972 8.93 1.37 12.98
N THR A 973 8.36 2.47 12.48
CA THR A 973 8.17 2.71 11.04
C THR A 973 8.95 3.92 10.56
N PHE A 974 9.38 3.87 9.30
CA PHE A 974 10.08 4.96 8.64
C PHE A 974 9.68 5.06 7.17
N GLY A 975 9.41 6.27 6.70
CA GLY A 975 9.07 6.56 5.31
C GLY A 975 10.18 7.28 4.57
N LEU A 976 10.35 6.98 3.28
CA LEU A 976 11.23 7.72 2.39
C LEU A 976 10.56 7.95 1.04
N HIS A 977 10.39 9.21 0.67
CA HIS A 977 9.98 9.60 -0.68
C HIS A 977 11.18 10.19 -1.43
N THR A 978 11.66 9.43 -2.41
CA THR A 978 12.75 9.82 -3.32
C THR A 978 12.71 8.96 -4.58
N ARG A 979 13.19 9.52 -5.69
CA ARG A 979 13.43 8.81 -6.95
C ARG A 979 14.91 8.44 -7.14
N LEU A 980 15.77 8.73 -6.17
CA LEU A 980 17.22 8.50 -6.24
C LEU A 980 17.60 7.22 -5.50
N ASP A 981 18.21 6.26 -6.19
CA ASP A 981 18.59 4.99 -5.56
C ASP A 981 19.76 5.17 -4.59
N GLU A 982 20.69 6.09 -4.87
CA GLU A 982 21.74 6.51 -3.91
C GLU A 982 21.12 6.95 -2.58
N THR A 983 20.10 7.82 -2.62
CA THR A 983 19.40 8.27 -1.42
C THR A 983 18.67 7.12 -0.72
N VAL A 984 18.01 6.23 -1.47
CA VAL A 984 17.38 5.03 -0.89
C VAL A 984 18.41 4.17 -0.16
N ALA A 985 19.50 3.78 -0.83
CA ALA A 985 20.52 2.91 -0.27
C ALA A 985 21.20 3.55 0.95
N HIS A 986 21.54 4.83 0.86
CA HIS A 986 22.19 5.57 1.93
C HIS A 986 21.32 5.69 3.18
N VAL A 987 20.06 6.12 3.00
CA VAL A 987 19.13 6.32 4.12
C VAL A 987 18.73 4.98 4.74
N THR A 988 18.40 3.96 3.95
CA THR A 988 17.98 2.65 4.49
C THR A 988 19.13 1.90 5.16
N ALA A 989 20.39 2.13 4.77
CA ALA A 989 21.54 1.58 5.46
C ALA A 989 21.85 2.24 6.82
N ARG A 990 21.42 3.49 7.03
CA ARG A 990 21.72 4.27 8.25
C ARG A 990 20.56 4.38 9.22
N VAL A 991 19.32 4.43 8.72
CA VAL A 991 18.13 4.53 9.57
C VAL A 991 17.96 3.23 10.36
N LYS A 992 17.60 3.36 11.64
CA LYS A 992 17.41 2.23 12.55
C LYS A 992 15.94 2.09 12.90
N ALA A 993 15.16 1.53 11.99
CA ALA A 993 13.75 1.22 12.19
C ALA A 993 13.39 -0.17 11.65
N GLY A 994 12.42 -0.83 12.28
CA GLY A 994 12.04 -2.19 11.92
C GLY A 994 11.24 -2.30 10.62
N ASN A 995 10.47 -1.30 10.24
CA ASN A 995 9.65 -1.29 9.02
C ASN A 995 9.94 -0.03 8.18
N LEU A 996 10.51 -0.22 6.99
CA LEU A 996 10.89 0.83 6.06
C LEU A 996 9.93 0.83 4.87
N TYR A 997 9.46 2.02 4.49
CA TYR A 997 8.52 2.20 3.39
C TYR A 997 9.06 3.24 2.39
N VAL A 998 9.19 2.84 1.13
CA VAL A 998 9.75 3.69 0.07
C VAL A 998 8.69 4.04 -0.98
N ASN A 999 8.43 5.34 -1.16
CA ASN A 999 7.44 5.92 -2.09
C ASN A 999 6.00 5.41 -1.87
N ARG A 1000 5.61 5.28 -0.61
CA ARG A 1000 4.27 4.88 -0.15
C ARG A 1000 4.06 5.34 1.30
N ASN A 1001 2.82 5.30 1.76
CA ASN A 1001 2.48 5.47 3.18
C ASN A 1001 3.21 4.47 4.10
N VAL A 1002 3.28 4.79 5.40
CA VAL A 1002 4.00 4.01 6.44
C VAL A 1002 3.08 3.16 7.31
N ILE A 1003 1.82 2.97 6.92
CA ILE A 1003 0.79 2.29 7.72
C ILE A 1003 0.30 1.00 7.04
N GLY A 1004 -0.49 0.20 7.75
CA GLY A 1004 -1.16 -0.98 7.18
C GLY A 1004 -0.20 -2.09 6.75
N ALA A 1005 0.79 -2.41 7.59
CA ALA A 1005 1.66 -3.56 7.37
C ALA A 1005 0.83 -4.85 7.22
N VAL A 1006 1.14 -5.64 6.19
CA VAL A 1006 0.41 -6.87 5.87
C VAL A 1006 1.16 -8.07 6.44
N VAL A 1007 0.45 -8.90 7.20
CA VAL A 1007 0.98 -10.13 7.83
C VAL A 1007 1.66 -11.03 6.79
N GLY A 1008 2.88 -11.48 7.07
CA GLY A 1008 3.67 -12.33 6.16
C GLY A 1008 4.24 -11.63 4.93
N VAL A 1009 3.98 -10.32 4.74
CA VAL A 1009 4.52 -9.53 3.61
C VAL A 1009 5.42 -8.40 4.13
N GLN A 1010 4.93 -7.64 5.11
CA GLN A 1010 5.76 -6.71 5.89
C GLN A 1010 5.68 -7.09 7.38
N PRO A 1011 6.37 -8.16 7.81
CA PRO A 1011 6.47 -8.50 9.23
C PRO A 1011 6.68 -7.24 10.09
N PHE A 1012 5.83 -7.07 11.09
CA PHE A 1012 5.67 -5.78 11.78
C PHE A 1012 6.23 -5.83 13.19
N GLY A 1013 7.06 -4.84 13.51
CA GLY A 1013 7.67 -4.71 14.83
C GLY A 1013 8.93 -3.86 14.78
N GLY A 1014 9.24 -3.21 15.89
CA GLY A 1014 10.32 -2.23 15.96
C GLY A 1014 11.57 -2.71 16.70
N ARG A 1015 12.44 -1.75 17.00
CA ARG A 1015 13.63 -1.90 17.83
C ARG A 1015 13.70 -0.80 18.89
N GLY A 1016 14.65 -0.93 19.83
CA GLY A 1016 14.88 0.11 20.83
C GLY A 1016 13.65 0.35 21.69
N LEU A 1017 13.23 1.61 21.82
CA LEU A 1017 12.02 1.97 22.59
C LEU A 1017 10.72 1.48 21.96
N SER A 1018 10.76 1.02 20.70
CA SER A 1018 9.58 0.56 19.96
C SER A 1018 9.24 -0.90 20.16
N GLY A 1019 10.17 -1.72 20.66
CA GLY A 1019 9.83 -3.09 21.02
C GLY A 1019 11.02 -4.01 21.18
N THR A 1020 10.73 -5.19 21.72
CA THR A 1020 11.71 -6.27 21.90
C THR A 1020 11.90 -7.09 20.62
N GLY A 1021 10.86 -7.17 19.78
CA GLY A 1021 10.69 -8.26 18.82
C GLY A 1021 10.42 -9.61 19.52
N PRO A 1022 10.32 -10.71 18.76
CA PRO A 1022 10.33 -10.78 17.29
C PRO A 1022 9.09 -10.15 16.65
N LYS A 1023 9.14 -9.89 15.35
CA LYS A 1023 8.06 -9.23 14.60
C LYS A 1023 6.78 -10.07 14.54
N ALA A 1024 5.65 -9.42 14.82
CA ALA A 1024 4.34 -10.00 14.56
C ALA A 1024 4.16 -10.24 13.04
N GLY A 1025 3.53 -11.36 12.69
CA GLY A 1025 3.36 -11.76 11.29
C GLY A 1025 4.67 -12.08 10.57
N GLY A 1026 5.74 -12.33 11.32
CA GLY A 1026 7.04 -12.75 10.81
C GLY A 1026 7.43 -14.17 11.24
N PRO A 1027 8.45 -14.75 10.60
CA PRO A 1027 8.82 -16.16 10.77
C PRO A 1027 9.46 -16.47 12.13
N LEU A 1028 10.00 -15.47 12.84
CA LEU A 1028 10.62 -15.68 14.16
C LEU A 1028 9.61 -15.64 15.31
N TYR A 1029 8.36 -15.26 15.06
CA TYR A 1029 7.39 -14.96 16.11
C TYR A 1029 7.05 -16.19 16.97
N LEU A 1030 6.64 -17.28 16.31
CA LEU A 1030 6.20 -18.49 17.02
C LEU A 1030 7.34 -19.12 17.83
N GLY A 1031 8.59 -19.03 17.34
CA GLY A 1031 9.75 -19.58 18.03
C GLY A 1031 9.98 -19.01 19.43
N ARG A 1032 9.44 -17.82 19.73
CA ARG A 1032 9.55 -17.19 21.06
C ARG A 1032 8.55 -17.74 22.07
N LEU A 1033 7.57 -18.51 21.61
CA LEU A 1033 6.46 -19.06 22.38
C LEU A 1033 6.63 -20.57 22.67
N VAL A 1034 7.84 -21.09 22.47
CA VAL A 1034 8.25 -22.47 22.78
C VAL A 1034 9.58 -22.44 23.53
N ALA A 1035 9.83 -23.45 24.35
CA ALA A 1035 11.04 -23.49 25.17
C ALA A 1035 12.33 -23.74 24.35
N ARG A 1036 12.18 -24.37 23.17
CA ARG A 1036 13.22 -24.56 22.16
C ARG A 1036 12.67 -24.08 20.83
N ALA A 1037 13.28 -23.04 20.28
CA ALA A 1037 12.86 -22.45 19.01
C ALA A 1037 13.25 -23.36 17.83
N PRO A 1038 12.46 -23.43 16.75
CA PRO A 1038 12.88 -24.07 15.53
C PRO A 1038 14.05 -23.29 14.92
N VAL A 1039 14.92 -24.00 14.20
CA VAL A 1039 15.96 -23.37 13.38
C VAL A 1039 15.27 -22.70 12.17
N PRO A 1040 15.43 -21.39 11.94
CA PRO A 1040 14.83 -20.72 10.79
C PRO A 1040 15.26 -21.37 9.47
N MET A 1041 14.34 -21.54 8.52
CA MET A 1041 14.68 -22.04 7.18
C MET A 1041 15.68 -21.11 6.50
N ARG A 1042 16.77 -21.68 5.98
CA ARG A 1042 17.78 -20.99 5.17
C ARG A 1042 17.49 -21.19 3.69
N GLU A 1043 17.18 -20.11 2.98
CA GLU A 1043 17.34 -20.03 1.53
C GLU A 1043 18.37 -18.93 1.23
N GLY A 1044 19.56 -19.31 0.73
CA GLY A 1044 20.64 -18.36 0.39
C GLY A 1044 22.04 -18.80 0.86
N MET A 1045 23.09 -18.13 0.36
CA MET A 1045 24.46 -18.35 0.85
C MET A 1045 24.66 -17.66 2.21
N PRO A 1046 25.03 -18.39 3.27
CA PRO A 1046 25.19 -17.81 4.59
C PRO A 1046 26.38 -16.85 4.62
N HIS A 1047 26.14 -15.63 5.11
CA HIS A 1047 27.21 -14.71 5.44
C HIS A 1047 27.80 -15.12 6.79
N THR A 1048 29.08 -15.50 6.81
CA THR A 1048 29.80 -15.72 8.06
C THR A 1048 30.50 -14.45 8.48
N ASP A 1049 30.30 -14.02 9.71
CA ASP A 1049 30.99 -12.86 10.26
C ASP A 1049 32.51 -13.12 10.40
N GLU A 1050 33.33 -12.22 9.86
CA GLU A 1050 34.79 -12.35 9.86
C GLU A 1050 35.38 -12.36 11.28
N ALA A 1051 34.84 -11.54 12.20
CA ALA A 1051 35.33 -11.49 13.57
C ALA A 1051 35.05 -12.81 14.30
N LEU A 1052 33.95 -13.50 13.99
CA LEU A 1052 33.70 -14.84 14.54
C LEU A 1052 34.74 -15.86 14.05
N ILE A 1053 35.10 -15.84 12.76
CA ILE A 1053 36.10 -16.76 12.19
C ILE A 1053 37.46 -16.54 12.84
N ASP A 1054 37.87 -15.27 12.96
CA ASP A 1054 39.12 -14.90 13.60
C ASP A 1054 39.12 -15.29 15.08
N PHE A 1055 38.00 -15.10 15.76
CA PHE A 1055 37.84 -15.54 17.15
C PHE A 1055 37.96 -17.07 17.28
N ALA A 1056 37.31 -17.83 16.40
CA ALA A 1056 37.40 -19.29 16.39
C ALA A 1056 38.83 -19.79 16.18
N ARG A 1057 39.57 -19.18 15.23
CA ARG A 1057 40.99 -19.51 14.99
C ARG A 1057 41.86 -19.16 16.20
N TRP A 1058 41.68 -17.97 16.75
CA TRP A 1058 42.41 -17.51 17.92
C TRP A 1058 42.17 -18.41 19.15
N LEU A 1059 40.96 -18.93 19.31
CA LEU A 1059 40.61 -19.85 20.38
C LEU A 1059 41.42 -21.15 20.30
N GLU A 1060 41.48 -21.77 19.12
CA GLU A 1060 42.15 -23.04 18.95
C GLU A 1060 43.68 -22.93 18.89
N GLU A 1061 44.23 -21.81 18.42
CA GLU A 1061 45.65 -21.47 18.60
C GLU A 1061 46.07 -21.39 20.08
N ARG A 1062 45.12 -21.12 20.98
CA ARG A 1062 45.33 -21.04 22.44
C ARG A 1062 44.91 -22.31 23.19
N GLY A 1063 44.67 -23.40 22.46
CA GLY A 1063 44.33 -24.69 23.06
C GLY A 1063 42.85 -24.85 23.43
N HIS A 1064 41.96 -23.97 22.97
CA HIS A 1064 40.51 -24.05 23.18
C HIS A 1064 39.76 -24.59 21.95
N ALA A 1065 40.22 -25.71 21.39
CA ALA A 1065 39.68 -26.30 20.15
C ALA A 1065 38.17 -26.57 20.18
N ALA A 1066 37.62 -27.01 21.32
CA ALA A 1066 36.19 -27.25 21.47
C ALA A 1066 35.35 -25.97 21.39
N ASP A 1067 35.86 -24.85 21.92
CA ASP A 1067 35.20 -23.55 21.83
C ASP A 1067 35.32 -22.94 20.42
N GLY A 1068 36.47 -23.16 19.75
CA GLY A 1068 36.65 -22.80 18.34
C GLY A 1068 35.71 -23.56 17.40
N ALA A 1069 35.53 -24.87 17.62
CA ALA A 1069 34.58 -25.69 16.88
C ALA A 1069 33.13 -25.23 17.10
N ALA A 1070 32.75 -24.92 18.34
CA ALA A 1070 31.43 -24.40 18.66
C ALA A 1070 31.17 -23.01 18.03
N ALA A 1071 32.17 -22.13 18.01
CA ALA A 1071 32.07 -20.86 17.32
C ALA A 1071 31.81 -21.06 15.82
N ARG A 1072 32.46 -22.04 15.18
CA ARG A 1072 32.19 -22.37 13.77
C ARG A 1072 30.82 -22.98 13.55
N ASP A 1073 30.35 -23.85 14.44
CA ASP A 1073 28.97 -24.34 14.40
C ASP A 1073 27.94 -23.21 14.52
N MET A 1074 28.19 -22.21 15.39
CA MET A 1074 27.34 -21.01 15.47
C MET A 1074 27.37 -20.18 14.18
N ALA A 1075 28.50 -20.12 13.48
CA ALA A 1075 28.59 -19.50 12.15
C ALA A 1075 27.63 -20.17 11.16
N GLU A 1076 27.60 -21.50 11.18
CA GLU A 1076 26.75 -22.32 10.33
C GLU A 1076 25.28 -22.24 10.71
N ARG A 1077 24.93 -21.85 11.94
CA ARG A 1077 23.51 -21.70 12.36
C ARG A 1077 22.99 -20.26 12.31
N SER A 1078 23.87 -19.26 12.24
CA SER A 1078 23.45 -17.86 12.25
C SER A 1078 22.64 -17.49 11.01
N GLY A 1079 21.57 -16.71 11.20
CA GLY A 1079 20.75 -16.14 10.12
C GLY A 1079 21.23 -14.77 9.64
N ILE A 1080 22.35 -14.25 10.14
CA ILE A 1080 22.82 -12.91 9.85
C ILE A 1080 23.07 -12.69 8.35
N GLY A 1081 22.64 -11.53 7.83
CA GLY A 1081 22.78 -11.19 6.42
C GLY A 1081 21.76 -11.85 5.49
N LEU A 1082 20.80 -12.61 6.04
CA LEU A 1082 19.65 -13.07 5.26
C LEU A 1082 18.91 -11.86 4.68
N VAL A 1083 18.61 -11.91 3.39
CA VAL A 1083 17.67 -11.01 2.72
C VAL A 1083 16.79 -11.86 1.82
N ARG A 1084 15.48 -11.80 2.04
CA ARG A 1084 14.47 -12.54 1.28
C ARG A 1084 13.41 -11.60 0.75
N GLU A 1085 13.04 -11.76 -0.51
CA GLU A 1085 11.81 -11.15 -1.04
C GLU A 1085 10.60 -12.00 -0.64
N LEU A 1086 9.61 -11.38 -0.01
CA LEU A 1086 8.36 -12.01 0.42
C LEU A 1086 7.29 -11.84 -0.66
N ALA A 1087 6.49 -12.88 -0.87
CA ALA A 1087 5.36 -12.85 -1.79
C ALA A 1087 4.40 -11.72 -1.40
N GLY A 1088 3.86 -11.03 -2.40
CA GLY A 1088 3.03 -9.84 -2.20
C GLY A 1088 2.39 -9.33 -3.48
N PRO A 1089 1.67 -8.21 -3.41
CA PRO A 1089 0.99 -7.64 -4.57
C PRO A 1089 1.97 -7.16 -5.63
N VAL A 1090 1.55 -7.16 -6.89
CA VAL A 1090 2.32 -6.58 -7.98
C VAL A 1090 2.53 -5.08 -7.77
N GLY A 1091 3.62 -4.54 -8.33
CA GLY A 1091 3.96 -3.12 -8.18
C GLY A 1091 4.47 -2.76 -6.79
N GLU A 1092 4.89 -3.78 -6.02
CA GLU A 1092 5.61 -3.67 -4.77
C GLU A 1092 6.74 -4.71 -4.73
N THR A 1093 7.83 -4.36 -4.06
CA THR A 1093 8.87 -5.31 -3.64
C THR A 1093 8.93 -5.28 -2.13
N ASN A 1094 8.83 -6.45 -1.50
CA ASN A 1094 8.77 -6.57 -0.05
C ASN A 1094 9.93 -7.44 0.41
N LEU A 1095 10.91 -6.81 1.06
CA LEU A 1095 12.12 -7.46 1.53
C LEU A 1095 12.04 -7.68 3.03
N TYR A 1096 12.58 -8.81 3.48
CA TYR A 1096 12.80 -9.15 4.87
C TYR A 1096 14.28 -9.46 5.07
N GLY A 1097 14.92 -8.73 5.98
CA GLY A 1097 16.36 -8.81 6.26
C GLY A 1097 16.65 -9.15 7.72
N LEU A 1098 17.76 -9.85 7.96
CA LEU A 1098 18.31 -10.10 9.31
C LEU A 1098 19.64 -9.37 9.49
N HIS A 1099 19.67 -8.44 10.45
CA HIS A 1099 20.78 -7.55 10.75
C HIS A 1099 21.30 -7.76 12.18
N PRO A 1100 22.48 -7.24 12.54
CA PRO A 1100 22.92 -7.26 13.94
C PRO A 1100 21.98 -6.40 14.79
N ARG A 1101 21.62 -6.86 16.00
CA ARG A 1101 20.83 -6.05 16.96
C ARG A 1101 21.58 -4.81 17.44
N GLY A 1102 22.90 -4.92 17.54
CA GLY A 1102 23.77 -3.82 17.94
C GLY A 1102 24.69 -4.23 19.09
N ARG A 1103 24.50 -3.62 20.27
CA ARG A 1103 25.36 -3.82 21.44
C ARG A 1103 24.72 -4.81 22.42
N VAL A 1104 25.40 -5.91 22.72
CA VAL A 1104 24.93 -6.98 23.61
C VAL A 1104 25.71 -6.97 24.92
N LEU A 1105 25.01 -6.98 26.05
CA LEU A 1105 25.63 -7.11 27.38
C LEU A 1105 25.95 -8.58 27.66
N LEU A 1106 27.20 -8.90 28.00
CA LEU A 1106 27.62 -10.23 28.42
C LEU A 1106 27.90 -10.24 29.92
N VAL A 1107 27.21 -11.10 30.66
CA VAL A 1107 27.40 -11.28 32.11
C VAL A 1107 27.87 -12.71 32.36
N PRO A 1108 29.14 -13.02 32.08
CA PRO A 1108 29.70 -14.36 32.30
C PRO A 1108 29.89 -14.64 33.80
N GLU A 1109 30.03 -15.93 34.14
CA GLU A 1109 30.46 -16.43 35.44
C GLU A 1109 31.82 -17.15 35.34
N THR A 1110 32.13 -17.73 34.18
CA THR A 1110 33.36 -18.46 33.92
C THR A 1110 34.06 -17.97 32.64
N GLU A 1111 35.36 -18.24 32.49
CA GLU A 1111 36.08 -17.92 31.24
C GLU A 1111 35.53 -18.72 30.05
N ALA A 1112 35.14 -19.98 30.27
CA ALA A 1112 34.55 -20.81 29.22
C ALA A 1112 33.19 -20.27 28.78
N GLY A 1113 32.33 -19.88 29.72
CA GLY A 1113 31.07 -19.22 29.41
C GLY A 1113 31.26 -17.90 28.69
N LEU A 1114 32.22 -17.05 29.11
CA LEU A 1114 32.58 -15.84 28.38
C LEU A 1114 32.93 -16.12 26.91
N ARG A 1115 33.75 -17.13 26.63
CA ARG A 1115 34.08 -17.53 25.25
C ARG A 1115 32.83 -17.92 24.45
N ARG A 1116 31.93 -18.70 25.05
CA ARG A 1116 30.68 -19.17 24.41
C ARG A 1116 29.70 -18.02 24.15
N LEU A 1117 29.49 -17.15 25.12
CA LEU A 1117 28.62 -15.99 24.99
C LEU A 1117 29.18 -14.99 23.96
N LEU A 1118 30.50 -14.79 23.95
CA LEU A 1118 31.17 -13.96 22.96
C LEU A 1118 31.02 -14.53 21.54
N ALA A 1119 31.21 -15.84 21.37
CA ALA A 1119 30.99 -16.50 20.08
C ALA A 1119 29.55 -16.29 19.57
N ALA A 1120 28.53 -16.46 20.42
CA ALA A 1120 27.14 -16.27 20.03
C ALA A 1120 26.84 -14.83 19.57
N ALA A 1121 27.37 -13.83 20.28
CA ALA A 1121 27.20 -12.43 19.91
C ALA A 1121 27.94 -12.06 18.61
N LEU A 1122 29.18 -12.53 18.44
CA LEU A 1122 29.96 -12.30 17.21
C LEU A 1122 29.33 -13.00 16.00
N ALA A 1123 28.76 -14.21 16.19
CA ALA A 1123 28.09 -14.96 15.13
C ALA A 1123 26.89 -14.24 14.52
N THR A 1124 26.34 -13.28 15.25
CA THR A 1124 25.20 -12.47 14.83
C THR A 1124 25.61 -11.02 14.53
N GLY A 1125 26.91 -10.77 14.34
CA GLY A 1125 27.46 -9.47 13.95
C GLY A 1125 27.44 -8.40 15.03
N ASN A 1126 27.16 -8.77 16.28
CA ASN A 1126 26.98 -7.79 17.36
C ASN A 1126 28.32 -7.28 17.92
N THR A 1127 28.26 -6.08 18.50
CA THR A 1127 29.27 -5.57 19.43
C THR A 1127 28.89 -5.97 20.85
N VAL A 1128 29.86 -6.06 21.76
CA VAL A 1128 29.62 -6.54 23.12
C VAL A 1128 30.22 -5.62 24.18
N VAL A 1129 29.55 -5.60 25.33
CA VAL A 1129 30.08 -5.08 26.59
C VAL A 1129 30.12 -6.23 27.58
N VAL A 1130 31.31 -6.58 28.05
CA VAL A 1130 31.50 -7.60 29.08
C VAL A 1130 31.42 -6.94 30.45
N ASP A 1131 30.66 -7.53 31.36
CA ASP A 1131 30.64 -7.10 32.76
C ASP A 1131 32.05 -7.12 33.37
N GLY A 1132 32.41 -6.07 34.09
CA GLY A 1132 33.78 -5.81 34.57
C GLY A 1132 34.31 -6.77 35.66
N GLY A 1133 33.68 -7.92 35.87
CA GLY A 1133 34.03 -8.91 36.88
C GLY A 1133 35.04 -9.96 36.40
N VAL A 1134 34.55 -11.01 35.73
CA VAL A 1134 35.30 -12.25 35.47
C VAL A 1134 35.91 -12.31 34.07
N GLY A 1135 37.13 -12.85 33.94
CA GLY A 1135 37.65 -13.38 32.69
C GLY A 1135 38.20 -12.35 31.68
N LEU A 1136 38.36 -11.07 32.06
CA LEU A 1136 38.94 -10.06 31.15
C LEU A 1136 40.38 -10.39 30.73
N ALA A 1137 41.16 -11.05 31.60
CA ALA A 1137 42.48 -11.55 31.25
C ALA A 1137 42.44 -12.61 30.14
N ALA A 1138 41.37 -13.41 30.07
CA ALA A 1138 41.18 -14.40 29.01
C ALA A 1138 40.99 -13.76 27.63
N LEU A 1139 40.66 -12.47 27.56
CA LEU A 1139 40.50 -11.69 26.33
C LEU A 1139 41.78 -10.94 25.90
N ALA A 1140 42.91 -11.17 26.58
CA ALA A 1140 44.16 -10.49 26.24
C ALA A 1140 44.68 -10.91 24.85
N GLY A 1141 45.05 -9.95 24.00
CA GLY A 1141 45.61 -10.23 22.67
C GLY A 1141 44.60 -10.84 21.69
N LEU A 1142 43.33 -10.43 21.77
CA LEU A 1142 42.32 -10.72 20.74
C LEU A 1142 42.76 -10.18 19.37
N PRO A 1143 42.32 -10.82 18.26
CA PRO A 1143 42.49 -10.28 16.91
C PRO A 1143 41.85 -8.90 16.79
N ALA A 1144 42.38 -8.03 15.93
CA ALA A 1144 41.89 -6.67 15.78
C ALA A 1144 40.40 -6.59 15.39
N SER A 1145 39.95 -7.51 14.52
CA SER A 1145 38.56 -7.67 14.09
C SER A 1145 37.60 -7.96 15.27
N VAL A 1146 38.07 -8.70 16.27
CA VAL A 1146 37.31 -9.02 17.49
C VAL A 1146 37.43 -7.92 18.55
N ALA A 1147 38.65 -7.44 18.79
CA ALA A 1147 38.94 -6.41 19.78
C ALA A 1147 38.15 -5.12 19.49
N ALA A 1148 37.95 -4.75 18.23
CA ALA A 1148 37.14 -3.61 17.82
C ALA A 1148 35.65 -3.71 18.24
N ARG A 1149 35.17 -4.92 18.54
CA ARG A 1149 33.78 -5.20 18.92
C ARG A 1149 33.60 -5.50 20.41
N VAL A 1150 34.68 -5.61 21.17
CA VAL A 1150 34.65 -6.01 22.58
C VAL A 1150 35.06 -4.84 23.45
N SER A 1151 34.18 -4.46 24.37
CA SER A 1151 34.46 -3.50 25.43
C SER A 1151 34.04 -4.08 26.78
N HIS A 1152 34.40 -3.43 27.89
CA HIS A 1152 34.01 -3.85 29.23
C HIS A 1152 33.54 -2.65 30.05
N ALA A 1153 32.57 -2.87 30.93
CA ALA A 1153 32.05 -1.83 31.82
C ALA A 1153 31.48 -2.42 33.11
N SER A 1154 31.78 -1.78 34.24
CA SER A 1154 31.15 -2.05 35.54
C SER A 1154 29.83 -1.27 35.71
N ASP A 1155 29.75 -0.10 35.08
CA ASP A 1155 28.58 0.77 35.09
C ASP A 1155 27.78 0.59 33.79
N TRP A 1156 26.81 -0.33 33.84
CA TRP A 1156 26.01 -0.71 32.68
C TRP A 1156 25.13 0.43 32.17
N ALA A 1157 24.68 1.34 33.04
CA ALA A 1157 23.82 2.47 32.67
C ALA A 1157 24.54 3.43 31.71
N LYS A 1158 25.84 3.67 31.93
CA LYS A 1158 26.67 4.49 31.03
C LYS A 1158 27.12 3.76 29.76
N ALA A 1159 27.18 2.43 29.80
CA ALA A 1159 27.64 1.62 28.68
C ALA A 1159 26.53 1.23 27.69
N GLY A 1160 25.25 1.43 28.06
CA GLY A 1160 24.10 1.23 27.19
C GLY A 1160 23.94 2.30 26.08
N PRO A 1161 22.81 2.29 25.36
CA PRO A 1161 21.73 1.30 25.44
C PRO A 1161 22.16 -0.07 24.88
N PHE A 1162 21.62 -1.14 25.47
CA PHE A 1162 21.83 -2.51 24.99
C PHE A 1162 20.65 -2.97 24.14
N ALA A 1163 20.93 -3.79 23.14
CA ALA A 1163 19.94 -4.39 22.25
C ALA A 1163 19.61 -5.86 22.61
N GLY A 1164 20.37 -6.44 23.54
CA GLY A 1164 20.18 -7.77 24.11
C GLY A 1164 21.16 -8.04 25.26
N ALA A 1165 20.94 -9.09 26.04
CA ALA A 1165 21.85 -9.51 27.09
C ALA A 1165 21.94 -11.04 27.20
N LEU A 1166 23.14 -11.54 27.48
CA LEU A 1166 23.44 -12.95 27.68
C LEU A 1166 24.02 -13.15 29.09
N ILE A 1167 23.41 -14.05 29.86
CA ILE A 1167 23.77 -14.33 31.25
C ILE A 1167 24.25 -15.79 31.36
N GLU A 1168 25.40 -15.98 32.01
CA GLU A 1168 25.79 -17.28 32.57
C GLU A 1168 25.47 -17.29 34.07
N GLY A 1169 24.72 -18.29 34.52
CA GLY A 1169 24.42 -18.45 35.94
C GLY A 1169 23.32 -19.45 36.27
N ASP A 1170 23.19 -19.74 37.57
CA ASP A 1170 22.05 -20.44 38.12
C ASP A 1170 20.81 -19.53 38.21
N ALA A 1171 19.67 -20.11 38.62
CA ALA A 1171 18.40 -19.39 38.72
C ALA A 1171 18.45 -18.14 39.63
N ALA A 1172 19.23 -18.16 40.72
CA ALA A 1172 19.34 -17.04 41.64
C ALA A 1172 20.12 -15.89 40.99
N ARG A 1173 21.28 -16.21 40.39
CA ARG A 1173 22.10 -15.25 39.64
C ARG A 1173 21.33 -14.67 38.46
N VAL A 1174 20.61 -15.50 37.71
CA VAL A 1174 19.77 -15.05 36.57
C VAL A 1174 18.75 -14.03 37.03
N ARG A 1175 18.01 -14.29 38.12
CA ARG A 1175 17.04 -13.34 38.67
C ARG A 1175 17.70 -12.02 39.07
N ASP A 1176 18.80 -12.07 39.82
CA ASP A 1176 19.46 -10.87 40.34
C ASP A 1176 20.05 -10.00 39.21
N VAL A 1177 20.65 -10.64 38.20
CA VAL A 1177 21.18 -9.95 37.01
C VAL A 1177 20.04 -9.41 36.14
N ASN A 1178 18.97 -10.18 35.93
CA ASN A 1178 17.83 -9.76 35.13
C ASN A 1178 17.13 -8.53 35.76
N ALA A 1179 16.99 -8.49 37.09
CA ALA A 1179 16.48 -7.32 37.81
C ALA A 1179 17.35 -6.07 37.61
N ARG A 1180 18.69 -6.22 37.63
CA ARG A 1180 19.62 -5.12 37.31
C ARG A 1180 19.48 -4.64 35.86
N ILE A 1181 19.26 -5.55 34.91
CA ILE A 1181 19.04 -5.21 33.49
C ILE A 1181 17.71 -4.47 33.31
N ALA A 1182 16.63 -4.94 33.94
CA ALA A 1182 15.31 -4.30 33.85
C ALA A 1182 15.28 -2.88 34.45
N ALA A 1183 16.19 -2.59 35.39
CA ALA A 1183 16.36 -1.25 35.97
C ALA A 1183 17.11 -0.27 35.06
N LEU A 1184 17.69 -0.71 33.93
CA LEU A 1184 18.40 0.18 33.01
C LEU A 1184 17.43 1.13 32.29
N ASP A 1185 17.87 2.36 32.07
CA ASP A 1185 17.13 3.35 31.27
C ASP A 1185 17.10 2.96 29.78
N GLY A 1186 16.06 3.42 29.09
CA GLY A 1186 15.91 3.22 27.64
C GLY A 1186 15.14 1.95 27.26
N PRO A 1187 15.61 1.19 26.25
CA PRO A 1187 14.85 0.08 25.67
C PRO A 1187 14.72 -1.11 26.64
N LEU A 1188 13.65 -1.90 26.46
CA LEU A 1188 13.58 -3.22 27.09
C LEU A 1188 14.63 -4.13 26.44
N VAL A 1189 15.48 -4.73 27.26
CA VAL A 1189 16.56 -5.61 26.79
C VAL A 1189 16.06 -7.04 26.71
N LEU A 1190 16.18 -7.67 25.54
CA LEU A 1190 15.88 -9.10 25.40
C LEU A 1190 16.99 -9.92 26.06
N VAL A 1191 16.65 -10.59 27.17
CA VAL A 1191 17.59 -11.38 27.97
C VAL A 1191 17.51 -12.86 27.64
N GLN A 1192 18.68 -13.49 27.49
CA GLN A 1192 18.84 -14.95 27.45
C GLN A 1192 19.78 -15.38 28.58
N ALA A 1193 19.53 -16.57 29.15
CA ALA A 1193 20.38 -17.13 30.18
C ALA A 1193 20.57 -18.64 30.03
N ALA A 1194 21.76 -19.10 30.39
CA ALA A 1194 22.12 -20.51 30.43
C ALA A 1194 23.07 -20.78 31.61
N THR A 1195 23.05 -22.02 32.12
CA THR A 1195 24.05 -22.47 33.09
C THR A 1195 25.37 -22.76 32.38
N GLY A 1196 26.48 -22.77 33.12
CA GLY A 1196 27.77 -23.16 32.55
C GLY A 1196 27.80 -24.59 31.98
N GLU A 1197 26.96 -25.49 32.50
CA GLU A 1197 26.76 -26.84 31.93
C GLU A 1197 26.03 -26.79 30.58
N ALA A 1198 24.91 -26.06 30.52
CA ALA A 1198 24.17 -25.90 29.27
C ALA A 1198 25.03 -25.25 28.18
N LEU A 1199 25.84 -24.22 28.50
CA LEU A 1199 26.74 -23.59 27.51
C LEU A 1199 27.82 -24.53 26.96
N ARG A 1200 28.20 -25.57 27.71
CA ARG A 1200 29.15 -26.60 27.25
C ARG A 1200 28.46 -27.67 26.42
N ASP A 1201 27.32 -28.16 26.90
CA ASP A 1201 26.74 -29.43 26.46
C ASP A 1201 25.58 -29.25 25.45
N ASP A 1202 24.92 -28.08 25.45
CA ASP A 1202 23.82 -27.75 24.53
C ASP A 1202 24.28 -26.66 23.53
N PRO A 1203 24.46 -26.99 22.23
CA PRO A 1203 24.83 -26.01 21.21
C PRO A 1203 23.78 -24.91 21.01
N GLU A 1204 22.54 -25.12 21.46
CA GLU A 1204 21.43 -24.18 21.37
C GLU A 1204 21.08 -23.51 22.70
N ALA A 1205 21.96 -23.62 23.70
CA ALA A 1205 21.78 -22.98 25.01
C ALA A 1205 21.50 -21.47 24.90
N ILE A 1206 22.14 -20.81 23.92
CA ILE A 1206 21.82 -19.46 23.47
C ILE A 1206 21.23 -19.54 22.06
N CYS A 1207 20.04 -18.98 21.88
CA CYS A 1207 19.37 -18.96 20.59
C CYS A 1207 19.78 -17.71 19.79
N LEU A 1208 20.35 -17.95 18.60
CA LEU A 1208 20.86 -16.90 17.73
C LEU A 1208 19.75 -16.05 17.09
N SER A 1209 18.54 -16.60 16.94
CA SER A 1209 17.38 -15.87 16.39
C SER A 1209 17.02 -14.62 17.19
N TRP A 1210 17.30 -14.61 18.50
CA TRP A 1210 17.05 -13.44 19.37
C TRP A 1210 18.23 -12.48 19.44
N LEU A 1211 19.33 -12.75 18.74
CA LEU A 1211 20.52 -11.91 18.64
C LEU A 1211 20.64 -11.21 17.28
N VAL A 1212 19.67 -11.45 16.38
CA VAL A 1212 19.49 -10.67 15.15
C VAL A 1212 18.28 -9.73 15.26
N GLU A 1213 18.28 -8.71 14.41
CA GLU A 1213 17.21 -7.74 14.24
C GLU A 1213 16.56 -7.95 12.89
N GLU A 1214 15.23 -8.05 12.89
CA GLU A 1214 14.46 -8.20 11.67
C GLU A 1214 14.16 -6.81 11.08
N VAL A 1215 14.38 -6.63 9.79
CA VAL A 1215 14.02 -5.39 9.07
C VAL A 1215 13.14 -5.74 7.88
N SER A 1216 11.95 -5.13 7.81
CA SER A 1216 11.08 -5.21 6.65
C SER A 1216 11.22 -3.95 5.81
N THR A 1217 11.43 -4.09 4.51
CA THR A 1217 11.50 -2.96 3.56
C THR A 1217 10.47 -3.16 2.46
N SER A 1218 9.48 -2.27 2.38
CA SER A 1218 8.44 -2.28 1.36
C SER A 1218 8.62 -1.12 0.39
N VAL A 1219 8.79 -1.46 -0.87
CA VAL A 1219 9.14 -0.51 -1.94
C VAL A 1219 8.01 -0.47 -2.96
N ASN A 1220 7.38 0.69 -3.13
CA ASN A 1220 6.40 0.88 -4.21
C ASN A 1220 7.12 0.98 -5.56
N THR A 1221 7.17 -0.10 -6.32
CA THR A 1221 7.81 -0.13 -7.64
C THR A 1221 6.97 0.50 -8.73
N ALA A 1222 5.68 0.77 -8.47
CA ALA A 1222 4.78 1.49 -9.37
C ALA A 1222 4.77 3.02 -9.19
N ALA A 1223 5.56 3.57 -8.25
CA ALA A 1223 5.56 4.99 -7.90
C ALA A 1223 5.89 5.94 -9.08
N ALA A 1224 6.57 5.43 -10.11
CA ALA A 1224 6.89 6.21 -11.32
C ALA A 1224 5.66 6.49 -12.21
N GLY A 1225 4.52 5.87 -11.96
CA GLY A 1225 3.30 6.00 -12.78
C GLY A 1225 2.92 4.75 -13.57
N GLY A 1226 3.55 3.61 -13.27
CA GLY A 1226 3.14 2.28 -13.73
C GLY A 1226 4.16 1.19 -13.41
N ASN A 1227 3.87 -0.05 -13.78
CA ASN A 1227 4.60 -1.24 -13.34
C ASN A 1227 5.36 -1.94 -14.48
N ALA A 1228 6.69 -1.90 -14.40
CA ALA A 1228 7.58 -2.49 -15.39
C ALA A 1228 7.43 -4.01 -15.58
N SER A 1229 7.20 -4.78 -14.50
CA SER A 1229 7.06 -6.25 -14.61
C SER A 1229 5.77 -6.64 -15.32
N LEU A 1230 4.73 -5.82 -15.17
CA LEU A 1230 3.45 -6.01 -15.85
C LEU A 1230 3.50 -5.61 -17.33
N MET A 1231 4.47 -4.80 -17.77
CA MET A 1231 4.64 -4.46 -19.20
C MET A 1231 5.00 -5.66 -20.08
N THR A 1232 5.58 -6.71 -19.49
CA THR A 1232 5.95 -7.94 -20.21
C THR A 1232 4.82 -8.97 -20.24
N ILE A 1233 3.72 -8.71 -19.53
CA ILE A 1233 2.55 -9.57 -19.40
C ILE A 1233 1.44 -9.00 -20.28
N GLY A 1234 0.78 -9.83 -21.09
CA GLY A 1234 -0.26 -9.37 -22.01
C GLY A 1234 -1.04 -10.47 -22.68
#